data_AF-A0A9R1FAF9-F1
#
_entry.id   AF-A0A9R1FAF9-F1
#
_cell.length_a   1.000
_cell.length_b   1.000
_cell.length_c   1.000
_cell.angle_alpha   90.00
_cell.angle_beta   90.00
_cell.angle_gamma   90.00
#
_symmetry.space_group_name_H-M   'P 1'
#
loop_
_entity.id
_entity.type
_entity.pdbx_description
1 polymer ?
#
loop_
_entity_poly.entity_id
_entity_poly.type
_entity_poly.pdbx_seq_one_letter_code
_entity_poly.pdbx_strand_id
1 'polypeptide(L)'
;MKISELSPEYHRPPPHAAHLTDLARVVADVERYDAPDPSPPEKLAADFRRVLTNLGSAASSLTDPCRLQIWKLATRLWNAVVDRANSAALARGPSARAAEAEIRQAAPELLLLAGCPDEVPLAAAKAASFFLRAGQEWLGLGRVDLATACFEKATPLVSAPAAEEERDVLLGLNLARARAASDAGDQSLAVALLGRSKPLASASPKGTRSLAEGYLSVGEAALSTKPSDPAVGASSLITEALDLFEKLASPCPSSASPKTPNLQQQKGRCLRYLALERLEAKDHEGVLRCVQVSRASVGQADEHPSMGFMALHAWLGTGNLAEAERELKRIMANANAPENVCVGAAEVYLASAGPEAARKVLVALAARCRAGGAAAAVRVVTSVVDGGIGSPGRARAIGELVSDERVVALFDGPANTSHRGAMHTLLWNCGFEHFNAKNYDTCADLFETSMLYLSREEGSRARRAQCLRVLAVCYLALQRLDRAHEFVNEADKVEHNAHCAFMKIKIHLQKNNEDEAIKQIKTMMGCIDFNPTFLMLTTHEAIACKAVRVAVASLTFLLGLYSAGKPMPEREVTVLRTLIELLRREQGTEDEILKYSRRAKLRMSDLGAEGFFGNGPGGARELNWFASNSWNMGRKVAKEQKYDLSAEFFELAAEFFGAASNDEGDGNRPTLCKALIMSVTSMLEAEELNNSPLSDSDVKKGVDMLSRAGKLLPSIWPSGSVASDQAEANDFLFLHTFYSYQLLDRMDTSAHPQQLQLVKNFASSKACTPSHLLKLGKTASEGTPPNLLVAEFSLKASIKTALASHSPNYRVISAALRNLACLAGLQDLSGSKSDAVYDVYRQAYQILVGLRDGEYPCEEGQWLAVTAWNKSYLARRLNQASVGIKWMKMGLDLSWHVESMKQYTADMEQCLEYFQKLFHSEAGEHALLGKNPDECSQQEGAPSTIIL
;
A
#
# COMPACT_ATOMS: atom_id res chain seq x y z
N MET A 1 -32.42 -50.87 108.23
CA MET A 1 -32.37 -49.55 108.90
C MET A 1 -32.42 -48.48 107.84
N LYS A 2 -33.42 -47.59 107.91
CA LYS A 2 -33.53 -46.41 107.05
C LYS A 2 -32.51 -45.37 107.51
N ILE A 3 -31.80 -44.77 106.56
CA ILE A 3 -31.20 -43.44 106.71
C ILE A 3 -31.90 -42.57 105.66
N SER A 4 -33.13 -42.23 106.00
CA SER A 4 -33.95 -41.21 105.35
C SER A 4 -34.23 -40.20 106.45
N GLU A 5 -33.27 -39.33 106.76
CA GLU A 5 -33.38 -38.17 107.68
C GLU A 5 -32.02 -37.47 107.79
N LEU A 6 -31.58 -36.78 106.73
CA LEU A 6 -30.66 -35.63 106.81
C LEU A 6 -31.06 -34.63 105.72
N SER A 7 -31.20 -33.38 106.13
CA SER A 7 -31.84 -32.25 105.44
C SER A 7 -31.33 -31.93 104.02
N PRO A 8 -32.17 -31.36 103.13
CA PRO A 8 -31.80 -30.91 101.78
C PRO A 8 -31.25 -29.48 101.78
N GLU A 9 -30.35 -29.16 102.72
CA GLU A 9 -29.68 -27.86 102.78
C GLU A 9 -28.17 -28.11 102.89
N TYR A 10 -27.38 -27.41 102.08
CA TYR A 10 -25.96 -27.62 101.79
C TYR A 10 -25.64 -28.68 100.74
N HIS A 11 -26.02 -28.42 99.50
CA HIS A 11 -25.09 -28.41 98.35
C HIS A 11 -25.65 -27.42 97.33
N ARG A 12 -25.63 -26.12 97.66
CA ARG A 12 -25.57 -25.13 96.58
C ARG A 12 -24.18 -25.33 95.96
N PRO A 13 -24.06 -25.76 94.69
CA PRO A 13 -22.76 -25.77 94.04
C PRO A 13 -22.19 -24.35 94.18
N PRO A 14 -20.88 -24.18 94.44
CA PRO A 14 -20.31 -22.85 94.63
C PRO A 14 -20.74 -21.97 93.43
N PRO A 15 -21.03 -20.67 93.64
CA PRO A 15 -21.64 -19.81 92.62
C PRO A 15 -20.85 -19.75 91.29
N HIS A 16 -19.61 -20.25 91.28
CA HIS A 16 -18.71 -20.30 90.13
C HIS A 16 -18.50 -21.71 89.54
N ALA A 17 -19.10 -22.77 90.12
CA ALA A 17 -18.93 -24.16 89.67
C ALA A 17 -19.40 -24.39 88.23
N ALA A 18 -20.53 -23.77 87.84
CA ALA A 18 -21.05 -23.86 86.48
C ALA A 18 -20.06 -23.25 85.47
N HIS A 19 -19.51 -22.08 85.79
CA HIS A 19 -18.53 -21.39 84.92
C HIS A 19 -17.20 -22.16 84.81
N LEU A 20 -16.72 -22.78 85.89
CA LEU A 20 -15.52 -23.62 85.87
C LEU A 20 -15.74 -24.93 85.07
N THR A 21 -16.94 -25.51 85.17
CA THR A 21 -17.31 -26.71 84.41
C THR A 21 -17.41 -26.40 82.91
N ASP A 22 -17.99 -25.26 82.55
CA ASP A 22 -18.01 -24.77 81.17
C ASP A 22 -16.61 -24.50 80.63
N LEU A 23 -15.74 -23.84 81.40
CA LEU A 23 -14.35 -23.62 81.00
C LEU A 23 -13.60 -24.95 80.80
N ALA A 24 -13.72 -25.89 81.74
CA ALA A 24 -13.06 -27.20 81.64
C ALA A 24 -13.53 -28.00 80.41
N ARG A 25 -14.82 -27.91 80.07
CA ARG A 25 -15.39 -28.53 78.86
C ARG A 25 -14.77 -27.94 77.58
N VAL A 26 -14.77 -26.61 77.46
CA VAL A 26 -14.23 -25.95 76.25
C VAL A 26 -12.73 -26.19 76.11
N VAL A 27 -11.96 -26.22 77.21
CA VAL A 27 -10.53 -26.59 77.17
C VAL A 27 -10.33 -28.04 76.71
N ALA A 28 -11.15 -28.99 77.17
CA ALA A 28 -11.10 -30.38 76.71
C ALA A 28 -11.43 -30.52 75.21
N ASP A 29 -12.33 -29.69 74.68
CA ASP A 29 -12.65 -29.69 73.25
C ASP A 29 -11.47 -29.16 72.38
N VAL A 30 -10.63 -28.27 72.92
CA VAL A 30 -9.37 -27.86 72.27
C VAL A 30 -8.35 -29.00 72.29
N GLU A 31 -8.20 -29.70 73.41
CA GLU A 31 -7.26 -30.83 73.58
C GLU A 31 -7.57 -31.99 72.61
N ARG A 32 -8.82 -32.17 72.16
CA ARG A 32 -9.25 -33.21 71.19
C ARG A 32 -8.96 -32.86 69.73
N TYR A 33 -7.79 -32.30 69.44
CA TYR A 33 -7.46 -31.82 68.09
C TYR A 33 -7.10 -32.91 67.09
N ASP A 34 -6.67 -34.09 67.56
CA ASP A 34 -6.35 -35.26 66.73
C ASP A 34 -7.55 -36.20 66.51
N ALA A 35 -8.76 -35.79 66.93
CA ALA A 35 -9.98 -36.55 66.69
C ALA A 35 -10.37 -36.52 65.20
N PRO A 36 -11.07 -37.55 64.68
CA PRO A 36 -11.45 -37.63 63.26
C PRO A 36 -12.36 -36.49 62.78
N ASP A 37 -13.13 -35.86 63.68
CA ASP A 37 -13.92 -34.64 63.44
C ASP A 37 -13.64 -33.60 64.53
N PRO A 38 -12.54 -32.83 64.44
CA PRO A 38 -12.22 -31.81 65.43
C PRO A 38 -13.16 -30.61 65.28
N SER A 39 -13.53 -29.98 66.40
CA SER A 39 -14.35 -28.76 66.35
C SER A 39 -13.63 -27.65 65.57
N PRO A 40 -14.33 -26.92 64.69
CA PRO A 40 -13.72 -25.85 63.91
C PRO A 40 -13.23 -24.74 64.84
N PRO A 41 -12.06 -24.13 64.54
CA PRO A 41 -11.44 -23.14 65.41
C PRO A 41 -12.32 -21.90 65.61
N GLU A 42 -13.13 -21.52 64.63
CA GLU A 42 -14.06 -20.38 64.74
C GLU A 42 -15.12 -20.61 65.82
N LYS A 43 -15.61 -21.86 65.95
CA LYS A 43 -16.59 -22.24 66.98
C LYS A 43 -15.94 -22.23 68.36
N LEU A 44 -14.74 -22.80 68.48
CA LEU A 44 -13.98 -22.81 69.74
C LEU A 44 -13.64 -21.38 70.19
N ALA A 45 -13.23 -20.50 69.28
CA ALA A 45 -12.99 -19.08 69.58
C ALA A 45 -14.26 -18.37 70.09
N ALA A 46 -15.42 -18.63 69.46
CA ALA A 46 -16.71 -18.08 69.91
C ALA A 46 -17.11 -18.61 71.30
N ASP A 47 -16.88 -19.91 71.57
CA ASP A 47 -17.13 -20.51 72.87
C ASP A 47 -16.24 -19.90 73.96
N PHE A 48 -14.94 -19.64 73.67
CA PHE A 48 -14.06 -18.93 74.60
C PHE A 48 -14.44 -17.47 74.83
N ARG A 49 -14.86 -16.72 73.81
CA ARG A 49 -15.39 -15.35 73.99
C ARG A 49 -16.57 -15.33 74.96
N ARG A 50 -17.49 -16.29 74.84
CA ARG A 50 -18.64 -16.43 75.75
C ARG A 50 -18.17 -16.75 77.17
N VAL A 51 -17.26 -17.71 77.33
CA VAL A 51 -16.74 -18.12 78.65
C VAL A 51 -15.97 -16.98 79.33
N LEU A 52 -15.11 -16.26 78.60
CA LEU A 52 -14.37 -15.11 79.10
C LEU A 52 -15.29 -13.98 79.55
N THR A 53 -16.33 -13.66 78.77
CA THR A 53 -17.31 -12.62 79.14
C THR A 53 -18.04 -12.99 80.43
N ASN A 54 -18.49 -14.23 80.54
CA ASN A 54 -19.21 -14.72 81.72
C ASN A 54 -18.30 -14.73 82.96
N LEU A 55 -17.06 -15.21 82.85
CA LEU A 55 -16.09 -15.21 83.95
C LEU A 55 -15.64 -13.79 84.34
N GLY A 56 -15.48 -12.90 83.36
CA GLY A 56 -15.12 -11.49 83.59
C GLY A 56 -16.19 -10.75 84.40
N SER A 57 -17.48 -11.01 84.12
CA SER A 57 -18.60 -10.43 84.89
C SER A 57 -18.63 -10.92 86.35
N ALA A 58 -18.02 -12.06 86.66
CA ALA A 58 -17.96 -12.66 87.99
C ALA A 58 -16.59 -12.45 88.69
N ALA A 59 -15.65 -11.71 88.08
CA ALA A 59 -14.25 -11.65 88.50
C ALA A 59 -14.04 -11.14 89.95
N SER A 60 -14.87 -10.18 90.40
CA SER A 60 -14.80 -9.62 91.76
C SER A 60 -15.23 -10.60 92.86
N SER A 61 -15.87 -11.71 92.50
CA SER A 61 -16.41 -12.72 93.43
C SER A 61 -15.63 -14.04 93.46
N LEU A 62 -14.54 -14.15 92.67
CA LEU A 62 -13.75 -15.37 92.57
C LEU A 62 -12.93 -15.64 93.85
N THR A 63 -13.12 -16.81 94.44
CA THR A 63 -12.34 -17.30 95.58
C THR A 63 -10.97 -17.84 95.15
N ASP A 64 -9.98 -17.86 96.06
CA ASP A 64 -8.61 -18.31 95.76
C ASP A 64 -8.52 -19.74 95.18
N PRO A 65 -9.30 -20.74 95.65
CA PRO A 65 -9.33 -22.06 95.02
C PRO A 65 -9.86 -22.02 93.59
N CYS A 66 -10.83 -21.14 93.29
CA CYS A 66 -11.33 -20.97 91.93
C CYS A 66 -10.28 -20.31 91.03
N ARG A 67 -9.56 -19.30 91.53
CA ARG A 67 -8.46 -18.65 90.81
C ARG A 67 -7.36 -19.63 90.45
N LEU A 68 -6.96 -20.49 91.38
CA LEU A 68 -5.96 -21.55 91.13
C LEU A 68 -6.43 -22.57 90.08
N GLN A 69 -7.72 -22.93 90.09
CA GLN A 69 -8.27 -23.84 89.07
C GLN A 69 -8.36 -23.19 87.69
N ILE A 70 -8.74 -21.91 87.59
CA ILE A 70 -8.68 -21.15 86.33
C ILE A 70 -7.24 -21.10 85.84
N TRP A 71 -6.26 -20.89 86.72
CA TRP A 71 -4.85 -20.84 86.37
C TRP A 71 -4.33 -22.18 85.79
N LYS A 72 -4.75 -23.32 86.38
CA LYS A 72 -4.44 -24.67 85.86
C LYS A 72 -5.09 -24.91 84.50
N LEU A 73 -6.37 -24.56 84.33
CA LEU A 73 -7.09 -24.71 83.06
C LEU A 73 -6.54 -23.81 81.95
N ALA A 74 -6.17 -22.57 82.27
CA ALA A 74 -5.56 -21.65 81.32
C ALA A 74 -4.17 -22.11 80.86
N THR A 75 -3.37 -22.70 81.76
CA THR A 75 -2.08 -23.32 81.40
C THR A 75 -2.27 -24.55 80.51
N ARG A 76 -3.28 -25.39 80.80
CA ARG A 76 -3.64 -26.53 79.93
C ARG A 76 -4.09 -26.07 78.55
N LEU A 77 -4.95 -25.06 78.49
CA LEU A 77 -5.38 -24.45 77.24
C LEU A 77 -4.18 -23.96 76.43
N TRP A 78 -3.25 -23.23 77.05
CA TRP A 78 -2.06 -22.74 76.39
C TRP A 78 -1.25 -23.87 75.72
N ASN A 79 -0.98 -24.95 76.46
CA ASN A 79 -0.24 -26.10 75.95
C ASN A 79 -1.00 -26.78 74.80
N ALA A 80 -2.31 -27.01 74.95
CA ALA A 80 -3.14 -27.61 73.90
C ALA A 80 -3.13 -26.78 72.60
N VAL A 81 -3.15 -25.45 72.71
CA VAL A 81 -3.09 -24.56 71.53
C VAL A 81 -1.69 -24.53 70.90
N VAL A 82 -0.63 -24.72 71.68
CA VAL A 82 0.74 -24.88 71.16
C VAL A 82 0.87 -26.21 70.40
N ASP A 83 0.39 -27.31 70.97
CA ASP A 83 0.42 -28.64 70.34
C ASP A 83 -0.37 -28.66 69.03
N ARG A 84 -1.56 -28.04 69.04
CA ARG A 84 -2.39 -27.83 67.85
C ARG A 84 -1.71 -27.06 66.73
N ALA A 85 -0.89 -26.08 67.05
CA ALA A 85 -0.18 -25.27 66.08
C ALA A 85 1.07 -25.99 65.53
N ASN A 86 1.65 -26.90 66.30
CA ASN A 86 2.79 -27.71 65.87
C ASN A 86 2.38 -28.92 65.01
N SER A 87 1.09 -29.29 64.99
CA SER A 87 0.58 -30.40 64.18
C SER A 87 0.57 -30.06 62.69
N ALA A 88 1.36 -30.80 61.90
CA ALA A 88 1.50 -30.64 60.45
C ALA A 88 0.23 -30.99 59.65
N ALA A 89 -0.77 -31.63 60.28
CA ALA A 89 -2.02 -32.05 59.64
C ALA A 89 -2.95 -30.89 59.25
N LEU A 90 -2.58 -29.65 59.58
CA LEU A 90 -3.49 -28.50 59.59
C LEU A 90 -2.95 -27.34 58.75
N ALA A 91 -2.83 -27.56 57.44
CA ALA A 91 -2.63 -26.47 56.47
C ALA A 91 -3.92 -25.62 56.39
N ARG A 92 -4.00 -24.59 57.23
CA ARG A 92 -5.22 -23.78 57.43
C ARG A 92 -5.19 -22.46 56.67
N GLY A 93 -6.36 -22.07 56.14
CA GLY A 93 -6.57 -20.76 55.52
C GLY A 93 -6.52 -19.58 56.52
N PRO A 94 -6.52 -18.32 56.05
CA PRO A 94 -6.32 -17.13 56.88
C PRO A 94 -7.33 -16.97 58.02
N SER A 95 -8.61 -17.29 57.79
CA SER A 95 -9.69 -17.21 58.80
C SER A 95 -9.44 -18.14 59.99
N ALA A 96 -9.08 -19.39 59.70
CA ALA A 96 -8.84 -20.39 60.73
C ALA A 96 -7.59 -20.04 61.56
N ARG A 97 -6.54 -19.47 60.95
CA ARG A 97 -5.36 -18.98 61.70
C ARG A 97 -5.69 -17.82 62.65
N ALA A 98 -6.57 -16.91 62.23
CA ALA A 98 -7.03 -15.82 63.09
C ALA A 98 -7.86 -16.33 64.29
N ALA A 99 -8.74 -17.31 64.06
CA ALA A 99 -9.50 -17.95 65.13
C ALA A 99 -8.58 -18.71 66.11
N GLU A 100 -7.50 -19.32 65.64
CA GLU A 100 -6.52 -19.97 66.52
C GLU A 100 -5.68 -18.99 67.34
N ALA A 101 -5.31 -17.84 66.77
CA ALA A 101 -4.70 -16.76 67.52
C ALA A 101 -5.64 -16.22 68.63
N GLU A 102 -6.94 -16.17 68.36
CA GLU A 102 -7.97 -15.79 69.33
C GLU A 102 -8.11 -16.81 70.48
N ILE A 103 -8.12 -18.11 70.17
CA ILE A 103 -8.10 -19.17 71.19
C ILE A 103 -6.80 -19.11 72.01
N ARG A 104 -5.66 -18.85 71.36
CA ARG A 104 -4.36 -18.68 72.04
C ARG A 104 -4.38 -17.50 73.00
N GLN A 105 -4.99 -16.37 72.61
CA GLN A 105 -5.14 -15.19 73.46
C GLN A 105 -6.08 -15.44 74.64
N ALA A 106 -7.06 -16.35 74.53
CA ALA A 106 -7.96 -16.64 75.65
C ALA A 106 -7.24 -17.18 76.90
N ALA A 107 -6.13 -17.92 76.75
CA ALA A 107 -5.33 -18.42 77.86
C ALA A 107 -4.72 -17.30 78.74
N PRO A 108 -3.95 -16.34 78.22
CA PRO A 108 -3.45 -15.22 79.03
C PRO A 108 -4.57 -14.31 79.56
N GLU A 109 -5.69 -14.14 78.87
CA GLU A 109 -6.86 -13.40 79.40
C GLU A 109 -7.48 -14.11 80.62
N LEU A 110 -7.56 -15.45 80.61
CA LEU A 110 -7.97 -16.24 81.78
C LEU A 110 -6.96 -16.13 82.93
N LEU A 111 -5.67 -16.07 82.64
CA LEU A 111 -4.63 -15.83 83.66
C LEU A 111 -4.76 -14.43 84.28
N LEU A 112 -5.06 -13.41 83.47
CA LEU A 112 -5.29 -12.05 83.94
C LEU A 112 -6.51 -11.98 84.87
N LEU A 113 -7.59 -12.69 84.55
CA LEU A 113 -8.80 -12.81 85.38
C LEU A 113 -8.55 -13.59 86.70
N ALA A 114 -7.67 -14.59 86.67
CA ALA A 114 -7.31 -15.38 87.85
C ALA A 114 -6.38 -14.63 88.83
N GLY A 115 -5.67 -13.61 88.37
CA GLY A 115 -4.62 -12.93 89.13
C GLY A 115 -3.36 -13.79 89.30
N CYS A 116 -2.49 -13.41 90.24
CA CYS A 116 -1.25 -14.14 90.56
C CYS A 116 -1.42 -14.85 91.91
N PRO A 117 -1.74 -16.15 91.96
CA PRO A 117 -1.82 -16.89 93.21
C PRO A 117 -0.42 -17.11 93.80
N ASP A 118 -0.26 -16.97 95.12
CA ASP A 118 1.03 -17.10 95.83
C ASP A 118 1.68 -18.50 95.68
N GLU A 119 0.87 -19.53 95.42
CA GLU A 119 1.33 -20.92 95.23
C GLU A 119 2.07 -21.15 93.90
N VAL A 120 2.03 -20.18 92.98
CA VAL A 120 2.62 -20.31 91.66
C VAL A 120 3.86 -19.40 91.54
N PRO A 121 5.08 -19.97 91.45
CA PRO A 121 6.27 -19.17 91.26
C PRO A 121 6.24 -18.46 89.89
N LEU A 122 6.68 -17.19 89.87
CA LEU A 122 6.78 -16.37 88.65
C LEU A 122 5.46 -16.27 87.86
N ALA A 123 4.30 -16.33 88.53
CA ALA A 123 2.98 -16.27 87.90
C ALA A 123 2.81 -15.06 86.96
N ALA A 124 3.31 -13.89 87.37
CA ALA A 124 3.29 -12.66 86.58
C ALA A 124 4.15 -12.76 85.31
N ALA A 125 5.38 -13.27 85.43
CA ALA A 125 6.29 -13.48 84.29
C ALA A 125 5.72 -14.49 83.29
N LYS A 126 5.10 -15.57 83.78
CA LYS A 126 4.48 -16.58 82.93
C LYS A 126 3.25 -16.04 82.20
N ALA A 127 2.37 -15.30 82.88
CA ALA A 127 1.22 -14.64 82.26
C ALA A 127 1.67 -13.62 81.19
N ALA A 128 2.70 -12.83 81.48
CA ALA A 128 3.29 -11.90 80.52
C ALA A 128 3.92 -12.61 79.31
N SER A 129 4.58 -13.75 79.52
CA SER A 129 5.14 -14.56 78.43
C SER A 129 4.07 -15.12 77.49
N PHE A 130 2.88 -15.43 78.02
CA PHE A 130 1.74 -15.90 77.23
C PHE A 130 1.13 -14.75 76.42
N PHE A 131 0.95 -13.57 77.02
CA PHE A 131 0.55 -12.38 76.28
C PHE A 131 1.56 -11.98 75.20
N LEU A 132 2.87 -12.07 75.49
CA LEU A 132 3.94 -11.82 74.52
C LEU A 132 3.83 -12.77 73.31
N ARG A 133 3.72 -14.08 73.54
CA ARG A 133 3.62 -15.06 72.47
C ARG A 133 2.30 -14.96 71.69
N ALA A 134 1.18 -14.66 72.36
CA ALA A 134 -0.09 -14.40 71.69
C ALA A 134 -0.04 -13.14 70.80
N GLY A 135 0.60 -12.07 71.29
CA GLY A 135 0.80 -10.85 70.50
C GLY A 135 1.71 -11.05 69.29
N GLN A 136 2.76 -11.87 69.41
CA GLN A 136 3.64 -12.22 68.28
C GLN A 136 2.91 -12.96 67.15
N GLU A 137 1.93 -13.80 67.49
CA GLU A 137 1.08 -14.49 66.51
C GLU A 137 0.14 -13.51 65.78
N TRP A 138 -0.43 -12.55 66.51
CA TRP A 138 -1.21 -11.47 65.90
C TRP A 138 -0.36 -10.58 64.97
N LEU A 139 0.89 -10.29 65.33
CA LEU A 139 1.83 -9.61 64.42
C LEU A 139 2.13 -10.44 63.17
N GLY A 140 2.30 -11.75 63.31
CA GLY A 140 2.49 -12.66 62.17
C GLY A 140 1.31 -12.67 61.19
N LEU A 141 0.10 -12.35 61.66
CA LEU A 141 -1.12 -12.19 60.85
C LEU A 141 -1.36 -10.76 60.36
N GLY A 142 -0.45 -9.82 60.65
CA GLY A 142 -0.59 -8.40 60.27
C GLY A 142 -1.64 -7.62 61.07
N ARG A 143 -2.11 -8.13 62.21
CA ARG A 143 -3.11 -7.48 63.08
C ARG A 143 -2.44 -6.70 64.21
N VAL A 144 -1.81 -5.58 63.86
CA VAL A 144 -0.97 -4.78 64.76
C VAL A 144 -1.74 -4.26 65.99
N ASP A 145 -3.01 -3.88 65.84
CA ASP A 145 -3.83 -3.38 66.96
C ASP A 145 -4.04 -4.43 68.06
N LEU A 146 -4.33 -5.69 67.67
CA LEU A 146 -4.57 -6.79 68.60
C LEU A 146 -3.27 -7.24 69.29
N ALA A 147 -2.17 -7.23 68.55
CA ALA A 147 -0.85 -7.49 69.12
C ALA A 147 -0.47 -6.43 70.16
N THR A 148 -0.67 -5.15 69.83
CA THR A 148 -0.37 -4.03 70.73
C THR A 148 -1.20 -4.12 72.01
N ALA A 149 -2.49 -4.44 71.92
CA ALA A 149 -3.34 -4.67 73.09
C ALA A 149 -2.83 -5.82 73.99
N CYS A 150 -2.31 -6.91 73.41
CA CYS A 150 -1.68 -7.99 74.17
C CYS A 150 -0.41 -7.51 74.90
N PHE A 151 0.42 -6.72 74.21
CA PHE A 151 1.67 -6.21 74.79
C PHE A 151 1.44 -5.15 75.88
N GLU A 152 0.41 -4.31 75.74
CA GLU A 152 0.01 -3.34 76.76
C GLU A 152 -0.43 -4.05 78.04
N LYS A 153 -1.22 -5.13 77.93
CA LYS A 153 -1.62 -5.97 79.07
C LYS A 153 -0.44 -6.71 79.73
N ALA A 154 0.58 -7.09 78.96
CA ALA A 154 1.78 -7.77 79.48
C ALA A 154 2.75 -6.83 80.20
N THR A 155 2.86 -5.57 79.76
CA THR A 155 3.85 -4.59 80.25
C THR A 155 3.81 -4.36 81.78
N PRO A 156 2.65 -4.14 82.43
CA PRO A 156 2.62 -3.88 83.87
C PRO A 156 3.07 -5.09 84.72
N LEU A 157 2.92 -6.32 84.18
CA LEU A 157 3.21 -7.57 84.89
C LEU A 157 4.71 -7.82 85.11
N VAL A 158 5.61 -7.16 84.35
CA VAL A 158 7.07 -7.42 84.38
C VAL A 158 7.86 -6.10 84.40
N SER A 159 7.27 -5.04 84.95
CA SER A 159 7.79 -3.67 84.88
C SER A 159 9.08 -3.41 85.67
N ALA A 160 9.43 -4.27 86.65
CA ALA A 160 10.68 -4.22 87.42
C ALA A 160 11.23 -5.64 87.65
N PRO A 161 12.01 -6.20 86.70
CA PRO A 161 12.40 -7.60 86.75
C PRO A 161 13.52 -7.85 87.77
N ALA A 162 13.29 -8.75 88.72
CA ALA A 162 14.31 -9.22 89.67
C ALA A 162 15.00 -10.49 89.17
N ALA A 163 14.25 -11.39 88.52
CA ALA A 163 14.74 -12.66 88.00
C ALA A 163 15.24 -12.57 86.54
N GLU A 164 16.06 -13.53 86.12
CA GLU A 164 16.54 -13.63 84.73
C GLU A 164 15.39 -13.89 83.74
N GLU A 165 14.43 -14.74 84.11
CA GLU A 165 13.25 -15.04 83.30
C GLU A 165 12.36 -13.80 83.07
N GLU A 166 12.23 -12.93 84.08
CA GLU A 166 11.49 -11.67 83.97
C GLU A 166 12.21 -10.69 83.04
N ARG A 167 13.54 -10.64 83.08
CA ARG A 167 14.36 -9.82 82.17
C ARG A 167 14.22 -10.28 80.73
N ASP A 168 14.23 -11.59 80.48
CA ASP A 168 14.06 -12.18 79.14
C ASP A 168 12.67 -11.90 78.56
N VAL A 169 11.63 -12.01 79.38
CA VAL A 169 10.24 -11.68 78.97
C VAL A 169 10.10 -10.18 78.68
N LEU A 170 10.67 -9.31 79.53
CA LEU A 170 10.65 -7.86 79.31
C LEU A 170 11.43 -7.45 78.05
N LEU A 171 12.59 -8.08 77.80
CA LEU A 171 13.36 -7.89 76.56
C LEU A 171 12.53 -8.31 75.34
N GLY A 172 11.97 -9.52 75.36
CA GLY A 172 11.11 -10.02 74.28
C GLY A 172 9.90 -9.12 74.02
N LEU A 173 9.31 -8.57 75.08
CA LEU A 173 8.20 -7.62 75.00
C LEU A 173 8.60 -6.30 74.36
N ASN A 174 9.74 -5.72 74.75
CA ASN A 174 10.23 -4.48 74.13
C ASN A 174 10.55 -4.69 72.63
N LEU A 175 11.15 -5.83 72.26
CA LEU A 175 11.44 -6.15 70.86
C LEU A 175 10.17 -6.37 70.03
N ALA A 176 9.18 -7.08 70.57
CA ALA A 176 7.90 -7.31 69.88
C ALA A 176 7.09 -6.01 69.73
N ARG A 177 7.11 -5.14 70.75
CA ARG A 177 6.51 -3.80 70.68
C ARG A 177 7.24 -2.89 69.71
N ALA A 178 8.57 -2.96 69.62
CA ALA A 178 9.34 -2.19 68.65
C ALA A 178 8.97 -2.59 67.22
N ARG A 179 8.82 -3.90 66.96
CA ARG A 179 8.33 -4.40 65.68
C ARG A 179 6.91 -3.93 65.37
N ALA A 180 5.98 -4.05 66.33
CA ALA A 180 4.60 -3.57 66.17
C ALA A 180 4.54 -2.06 65.86
N ALA A 181 5.34 -1.25 66.55
CA ALA A 181 5.43 0.18 66.32
C ALA A 181 5.99 0.50 64.92
N SER A 182 7.02 -0.23 64.48
CA SER A 182 7.58 -0.08 63.12
C SER A 182 6.57 -0.48 62.04
N ASP A 183 5.85 -1.58 62.22
CA ASP A 183 4.78 -2.04 61.31
C ASP A 183 3.59 -1.04 61.26
N ALA A 184 3.32 -0.32 62.36
CA ALA A 184 2.35 0.77 62.43
C ALA A 184 2.87 2.11 61.87
N GLY A 185 4.15 2.19 61.48
CA GLY A 185 4.77 3.41 60.94
C GLY A 185 5.34 4.38 61.98
N ASP A 186 5.30 4.06 63.27
CA ASP A 186 5.91 4.87 64.34
C ASP A 186 7.35 4.42 64.61
N GLN A 187 8.26 4.88 63.75
CA GLN A 187 9.68 4.55 63.86
C GLN A 187 10.33 5.18 65.09
N SER A 188 9.81 6.30 65.59
CA SER A 188 10.35 6.97 66.79
C SER A 188 10.18 6.11 68.04
N LEU A 189 9.00 5.52 68.21
CA LEU A 189 8.69 4.60 69.30
C LEU A 189 9.46 3.30 69.17
N ALA A 190 9.60 2.76 67.95
CA ALA A 190 10.37 1.56 67.69
C ALA A 190 11.84 1.72 68.13
N VAL A 191 12.48 2.82 67.75
CA VAL A 191 13.88 3.12 68.12
C VAL A 191 14.04 3.33 69.63
N ALA A 192 13.10 4.04 70.27
CA ALA A 192 13.12 4.22 71.73
C ALA A 192 13.04 2.88 72.48
N LEU A 193 12.18 1.95 72.03
CA LEU A 193 12.03 0.62 72.62
C LEU A 193 13.27 -0.27 72.41
N LEU A 194 13.90 -0.20 71.23
CA LEU A 194 15.19 -0.87 70.98
C LEU A 194 16.31 -0.30 71.87
N GLY A 195 16.36 1.03 72.02
CA GLY A 195 17.31 1.70 72.92
C GLY A 195 17.16 1.27 74.38
N ARG A 196 15.92 1.18 74.88
CA ARG A 196 15.59 0.68 76.23
C ARG A 196 15.94 -0.79 76.43
N SER A 197 16.08 -1.55 75.35
CA SER A 197 16.44 -2.97 75.37
C SER A 197 17.94 -3.23 75.46
N LYS A 198 18.81 -2.24 75.17
CA LYS A 198 20.27 -2.35 75.27
C LYS A 198 20.78 -2.86 76.64
N PRO A 199 20.40 -2.26 77.78
CA PRO A 199 20.86 -2.75 79.09
C PRO A 199 20.35 -4.17 79.40
N LEU A 200 19.11 -4.49 79.01
CA LEU A 200 18.50 -5.81 79.21
C LEU A 200 19.20 -6.91 78.38
N ALA A 201 19.54 -6.59 77.13
CA ALA A 201 20.19 -7.52 76.20
C ALA A 201 21.66 -7.78 76.52
N SER A 202 22.36 -6.81 77.13
CA SER A 202 23.78 -6.94 77.49
C SER A 202 24.05 -8.03 78.54
N ALA A 203 23.00 -8.46 79.26
CA ALA A 203 23.09 -9.51 80.28
C ALA A 203 23.26 -10.92 79.69
N SER A 204 22.92 -11.16 78.40
CA SER A 204 23.06 -12.48 77.79
C SER A 204 23.42 -12.42 76.29
N PRO A 205 24.24 -13.36 75.77
CA PRO A 205 24.57 -13.41 74.34
C PRO A 205 23.35 -13.70 73.46
N LYS A 206 22.36 -14.43 74.01
CA LYS A 206 21.07 -14.67 73.36
C LYS A 206 20.25 -13.38 73.26
N GLY A 207 20.20 -12.57 74.32
CA GLY A 207 19.53 -11.27 74.33
C GLY A 207 20.18 -10.26 73.38
N THR A 208 21.51 -10.21 73.34
CA THR A 208 22.27 -9.37 72.40
C THR A 208 21.99 -9.76 70.94
N ARG A 209 21.87 -11.05 70.64
CA ARG A 209 21.45 -11.54 69.31
C ARG A 209 20.02 -11.10 68.96
N SER A 210 19.07 -11.29 69.86
CA SER A 210 17.67 -10.89 69.63
C SER A 210 17.53 -9.37 69.47
N LEU A 211 18.35 -8.58 70.16
CA LEU A 211 18.41 -7.13 69.97
C LEU A 211 18.98 -6.74 68.60
N ALA A 212 20.05 -7.41 68.15
CA ALA A 212 20.62 -7.18 66.82
C ALA A 212 19.62 -7.52 65.69
N GLU A 213 18.89 -8.64 65.83
CA GLU A 213 17.80 -9.02 64.93
C GLU A 213 16.64 -8.00 64.97
N GLY A 214 16.34 -7.43 66.13
CA GLY A 214 15.36 -6.35 66.29
C GLY A 214 15.76 -5.08 65.55
N TYR A 215 17.01 -4.62 65.70
CA TYR A 215 17.53 -3.48 64.95
C TYR A 215 17.54 -3.73 63.44
N LEU A 216 17.91 -4.93 63.00
CA LEU A 216 17.90 -5.29 61.58
C LEU A 216 16.46 -5.29 61.01
N SER A 217 15.50 -5.91 61.71
CA SER A 217 14.10 -5.98 61.26
C SER A 217 13.46 -4.59 61.13
N VAL A 218 13.72 -3.69 62.10
CA VAL A 218 13.21 -2.32 62.04
C VAL A 218 13.93 -1.52 60.94
N GLY A 219 15.23 -1.74 60.75
CA GLY A 219 15.99 -1.13 59.65
C GLY A 219 15.49 -1.56 58.26
N GLU A 220 15.12 -2.83 58.09
CA GLU A 220 14.54 -3.35 56.84
C GLU A 220 13.16 -2.76 56.55
N ALA A 221 12.31 -2.65 57.57
CA ALA A 221 11.01 -2.01 57.46
C ALA A 221 11.17 -0.53 57.05
N ALA A 222 12.12 0.17 57.65
CA ALA A 222 12.45 1.56 57.33
C ALA A 222 12.96 1.77 55.89
N LEU A 223 13.62 0.77 55.28
CA LEU A 223 13.99 0.82 53.84
C LEU A 223 12.79 0.56 52.92
N SER A 224 11.85 -0.26 53.35
CA SER A 224 10.69 -0.67 52.54
C SER A 224 9.58 0.38 52.51
N THR A 225 9.44 1.16 53.60
CA THR A 225 8.49 2.27 53.70
C THR A 225 9.18 3.59 53.38
N LYS A 226 8.65 4.42 52.47
CA LYS A 226 9.16 5.80 52.28
C LYS A 226 9.15 6.50 53.65
N PRO A 227 10.30 7.03 54.13
CA PRO A 227 10.40 7.54 55.48
C PRO A 227 9.47 8.74 55.67
N SER A 228 8.61 8.67 56.67
CA SER A 228 7.79 9.79 57.16
C SER A 228 8.61 10.80 57.97
N ASP A 229 9.79 10.39 58.48
CA ASP A 229 10.64 11.21 59.34
C ASP A 229 12.14 11.06 58.95
N PRO A 230 12.81 12.12 58.46
CA PRO A 230 14.21 12.07 58.01
C PRO A 230 15.24 11.89 59.14
N ALA A 231 14.84 11.95 60.41
CA ALA A 231 15.73 11.85 61.56
C ALA A 231 16.15 10.40 61.92
N VAL A 232 15.39 9.39 61.51
CA VAL A 232 15.69 7.97 61.76
C VAL A 232 16.19 7.31 60.47
N GLY A 233 17.49 7.42 60.22
CA GLY A 233 18.11 6.80 59.04
C GLY A 233 18.18 5.28 59.18
N ALA A 234 17.63 4.54 58.22
CA ALA A 234 17.76 3.07 58.17
C ALA A 234 19.24 2.61 58.23
N SER A 235 20.14 3.41 57.66
CA SER A 235 21.60 3.22 57.71
C SER A 235 22.15 3.14 59.15
N SER A 236 21.66 3.97 60.08
CA SER A 236 22.13 3.95 61.47
C SER A 236 21.63 2.73 62.22
N LEU A 237 20.37 2.32 61.99
CA LEU A 237 19.79 1.12 62.60
C LEU A 237 20.46 -0.17 62.13
N ILE A 238 20.75 -0.26 60.82
CA ILE A 238 21.43 -1.42 60.23
C ILE A 238 22.90 -1.46 60.67
N THR A 239 23.56 -0.31 60.82
CA THR A 239 24.93 -0.23 61.36
C THR A 239 24.96 -0.67 62.83
N GLU A 240 24.02 -0.23 63.65
CA GLU A 240 23.91 -0.65 65.04
C GLU A 240 23.66 -2.17 65.17
N ALA A 241 22.85 -2.74 64.26
CA ALA A 241 22.67 -4.20 64.16
C ALA A 241 23.97 -4.92 63.82
N LEU A 242 24.74 -4.40 62.85
CA LEU A 242 26.02 -4.95 62.43
C LEU A 242 27.04 -4.92 63.58
N ASP A 243 27.15 -3.80 64.30
CA ASP A 243 28.03 -3.64 65.45
C ASP A 243 27.70 -4.63 66.58
N LEU A 244 26.41 -4.88 66.83
CA LEU A 244 25.97 -5.87 67.82
C LEU A 244 26.31 -7.31 67.36
N PHE A 245 26.14 -7.62 66.07
CA PHE A 245 26.59 -8.90 65.51
C PHE A 245 28.11 -9.05 65.51
N GLU A 246 28.87 -7.96 65.43
CA GLU A 246 30.33 -7.95 65.57
C GLU A 246 30.80 -8.17 67.00
N LYS A 247 30.15 -7.54 67.99
CA LYS A 247 30.44 -7.76 69.42
C LYS A 247 30.21 -9.22 69.84
N LEU A 248 29.20 -9.87 69.28
CA LEU A 248 28.92 -11.31 69.46
C LEU A 248 30.02 -12.22 68.89
N ALA A 249 30.88 -11.71 68.01
CA ALA A 249 31.99 -12.44 67.41
C ALA A 249 33.35 -12.18 68.08
N SER A 250 33.40 -11.36 69.15
CA SER A 250 34.67 -11.09 69.85
C SER A 250 35.27 -12.38 70.42
N PRO A 251 36.53 -12.71 70.09
CA PRO A 251 37.17 -13.93 70.54
C PRO A 251 37.62 -13.78 72.00
N CYS A 252 37.15 -14.67 72.87
CA CYS A 252 37.88 -14.96 74.10
C CYS A 252 39.25 -15.56 73.69
N PRO A 253 40.41 -15.16 74.28
CA PRO A 253 41.75 -15.53 73.78
C PRO A 253 42.12 -17.02 73.88
N SER A 254 41.19 -17.90 74.23
CA SER A 254 41.46 -19.30 74.56
C SER A 254 40.34 -20.23 74.10
N SER A 255 39.93 -20.17 72.83
CA SER A 255 39.49 -21.37 72.12
C SER A 255 39.38 -21.11 70.61
N ALA A 256 40.11 -21.90 69.83
CA ALA A 256 39.79 -22.11 68.43
C ALA A 256 38.49 -22.93 68.38
N SER A 257 37.34 -22.25 68.26
CA SER A 257 36.04 -22.90 68.04
C SER A 257 35.36 -22.30 66.80
N PRO A 258 34.50 -23.08 66.11
CA PRO A 258 34.19 -22.88 64.71
C PRO A 258 33.27 -21.68 64.46
N LYS A 259 33.51 -20.98 63.35
CA LYS A 259 32.65 -19.93 62.80
C LYS A 259 31.20 -20.42 62.79
N THR A 260 30.32 -19.83 63.59
CA THR A 260 28.90 -20.16 63.55
C THR A 260 28.30 -19.63 62.23
N PRO A 261 27.88 -20.49 61.30
CA PRO A 261 27.48 -20.09 59.94
C PRO A 261 26.28 -19.12 59.93
N ASN A 262 25.38 -19.24 60.91
CA ASN A 262 24.22 -18.37 61.06
C ASN A 262 24.60 -16.90 61.35
N LEU A 263 25.66 -16.65 62.14
CA LEU A 263 26.08 -15.28 62.46
C LEU A 263 26.67 -14.55 61.23
N GLN A 264 27.44 -15.27 60.41
CA GLN A 264 27.98 -14.71 59.17
C GLN A 264 26.88 -14.41 58.14
N GLN A 265 25.85 -15.25 58.08
CA GLN A 265 24.68 -15.00 57.23
C GLN A 265 23.92 -13.73 57.62
N GLN A 266 23.75 -13.47 58.92
CA GLN A 266 23.12 -12.22 59.40
C GLN A 266 23.99 -10.98 59.14
N LYS A 267 25.31 -11.06 59.33
CA LYS A 267 26.23 -9.97 58.95
C LYS A 267 26.18 -9.67 57.45
N GLY A 268 26.18 -10.70 56.61
CA GLY A 268 26.00 -10.55 55.16
C GLY A 268 24.63 -9.99 54.77
N ARG A 269 23.59 -10.18 55.60
CA ARG A 269 22.28 -9.54 55.43
C ARG A 269 22.35 -8.05 55.76
N CYS A 270 22.95 -7.65 56.89
CA CYS A 270 23.17 -6.24 57.23
C CYS A 270 23.95 -5.49 56.14
N LEU A 271 25.07 -6.06 55.66
CA LEU A 271 25.90 -5.44 54.61
C LEU A 271 25.16 -5.28 53.28
N ARG A 272 24.26 -6.21 52.93
CA ARG A 272 23.41 -6.10 51.73
C ARG A 272 22.44 -4.93 51.81
N TYR A 273 21.74 -4.77 52.93
CA TYR A 273 20.80 -3.67 53.11
C TYR A 273 21.50 -2.31 53.22
N LEU A 274 22.68 -2.27 53.85
CA LEU A 274 23.51 -1.07 53.88
C LEU A 274 24.04 -0.69 52.48
N ALA A 275 24.41 -1.69 51.66
CA ALA A 275 24.78 -1.46 50.27
C ALA A 275 23.59 -0.98 49.42
N LEU A 276 22.38 -1.49 49.66
CA LEU A 276 21.17 -1.07 48.95
C LEU A 276 20.82 0.39 49.25
N GLU A 277 20.82 0.77 50.54
CA GLU A 277 20.55 2.13 50.99
C GLU A 277 21.54 3.14 50.39
N ARG A 278 22.84 2.81 50.43
CA ARG A 278 23.88 3.66 49.82
C ARG A 278 23.74 3.76 48.31
N LEU A 279 23.26 2.72 47.65
CA LEU A 279 22.99 2.75 46.21
C LEU A 279 21.83 3.71 45.89
N GLU A 280 20.75 3.70 46.68
CA GLU A 280 19.64 4.65 46.57
C GLU A 280 20.10 6.10 46.82
N ALA A 281 21.00 6.29 47.79
CA ALA A 281 21.63 7.58 48.09
C ALA A 281 22.68 8.03 47.05
N LYS A 282 22.96 7.21 46.02
CA LYS A 282 24.01 7.42 45.00
C LYS A 282 25.44 7.50 45.56
N ASP A 283 25.70 6.97 46.75
CA ASP A 283 27.06 6.83 47.31
C ASP A 283 27.73 5.56 46.76
N HIS A 284 28.22 5.63 45.52
CA HIS A 284 28.83 4.49 44.84
C HIS A 284 30.07 3.95 45.56
N GLU A 285 30.89 4.81 46.16
CA GLU A 285 32.06 4.36 46.93
C GLU A 285 31.64 3.62 48.20
N GLY A 286 30.60 4.09 48.88
CA GLY A 286 30.03 3.44 50.05
C GLY A 286 29.47 2.06 49.77
N VAL A 287 28.87 1.85 48.58
CA VAL A 287 28.44 0.52 48.10
C VAL A 287 29.64 -0.40 47.91
N LEU A 288 30.69 0.07 47.22
CA LEU A 288 31.89 -0.72 46.97
C LEU A 288 32.62 -1.10 48.26
N ARG A 289 32.64 -0.20 49.27
CA ARG A 289 33.15 -0.51 50.61
C ARG A 289 32.36 -1.64 51.29
N CYS A 290 31.02 -1.61 51.24
CA CYS A 290 30.18 -2.70 51.76
C CYS A 290 30.45 -4.03 51.05
N VAL A 291 30.62 -4.00 49.73
CA VAL A 291 30.94 -5.17 48.92
C VAL A 291 32.31 -5.74 49.28
N GLN A 292 33.32 -4.89 49.46
CA GLN A 292 34.65 -5.32 49.87
C GLN A 292 34.64 -6.00 51.24
N VAL A 293 33.96 -5.43 52.23
CA VAL A 293 33.83 -5.99 53.59
C VAL A 293 33.04 -7.32 53.57
N SER A 294 31.99 -7.41 52.76
CA SER A 294 31.24 -8.66 52.59
C SER A 294 32.07 -9.77 51.95
N ARG A 295 32.87 -9.44 50.92
CA ARG A 295 33.76 -10.40 50.25
C ARG A 295 34.91 -10.86 51.13
N ALA A 296 35.43 -9.99 52.01
CA ALA A 296 36.47 -10.32 52.96
C ALA A 296 35.99 -11.29 54.07
N SER A 297 34.70 -11.28 54.41
CA SER A 297 34.12 -12.06 55.51
C SER A 297 33.59 -13.43 55.07
N VAL A 298 32.89 -13.50 53.93
CA VAL A 298 32.24 -14.73 53.43
C VAL A 298 33.06 -15.43 52.33
N GLY A 299 34.02 -14.73 51.72
CA GLY A 299 34.77 -15.22 50.57
C GLY A 299 34.01 -15.01 49.25
N GLN A 300 34.74 -14.96 48.13
CA GLN A 300 34.17 -14.61 46.82
C GLN A 300 33.26 -15.71 46.22
N ALA A 301 33.39 -16.96 46.65
CA ALA A 301 32.64 -18.09 46.09
C ALA A 301 31.20 -18.19 46.62
N ASP A 302 30.94 -17.71 47.84
CA ASP A 302 29.64 -17.78 48.53
C ASP A 302 28.92 -16.42 48.54
N GLU A 303 29.28 -15.52 47.61
CA GLU A 303 28.67 -14.19 47.51
C GLU A 303 27.21 -14.27 47.03
N HIS A 304 26.32 -13.55 47.74
CA HIS A 304 24.92 -13.44 47.35
C HIS A 304 24.78 -12.62 46.05
N PRO A 305 23.96 -13.04 45.07
CA PRO A 305 23.84 -12.39 43.76
C PRO A 305 23.54 -10.88 43.80
N SER A 306 22.77 -10.43 44.80
CA SER A 306 22.43 -9.02 44.98
C SER A 306 23.66 -8.14 45.25
N MET A 307 24.70 -8.66 45.91
CA MET A 307 25.93 -7.91 46.17
C MET A 307 26.70 -7.61 44.88
N GLY A 308 26.84 -8.63 44.02
CA GLY A 308 27.42 -8.45 42.69
C GLY A 308 26.59 -7.46 41.85
N PHE A 309 25.25 -7.56 41.90
CA PHE A 309 24.36 -6.63 41.20
C PHE A 309 24.51 -5.18 41.66
N MET A 310 24.57 -4.92 42.98
CA MET A 310 24.80 -3.58 43.52
C MET A 310 26.22 -3.07 43.20
N ALA A 311 27.23 -3.94 43.22
CA ALA A 311 28.60 -3.60 42.82
C ALA A 311 28.66 -3.18 41.34
N LEU A 312 27.96 -3.89 40.45
CA LEU A 312 27.82 -3.52 39.05
C LEU A 312 27.23 -2.10 38.90
N HIS A 313 26.11 -1.82 39.59
CA HIS A 313 25.50 -0.49 39.57
C HIS A 313 26.45 0.60 40.09
N ALA A 314 27.21 0.33 41.16
CA ALA A 314 28.17 1.28 41.68
C ALA A 314 29.31 1.57 40.69
N TRP A 315 29.88 0.55 40.05
CA TRP A 315 30.93 0.74 39.04
C TRP A 315 30.43 1.52 37.82
N LEU A 316 29.21 1.24 37.37
CA LEU A 316 28.57 2.00 36.30
C LEU A 316 28.33 3.47 36.69
N GLY A 317 27.87 3.73 37.92
CA GLY A 317 27.71 5.07 38.46
C GLY A 317 29.02 5.87 38.56
N THR A 318 30.15 5.19 38.80
CA THR A 318 31.50 5.80 38.76
C THR A 318 32.08 5.95 37.34
N GLY A 319 31.41 5.42 36.31
CA GLY A 319 31.89 5.44 34.92
C GLY A 319 32.95 4.38 34.57
N ASN A 320 33.28 3.46 35.48
CA ASN A 320 34.30 2.43 35.25
C ASN A 320 33.72 1.17 34.58
N LEU A 321 33.59 1.22 33.26
CA LEU A 321 33.00 0.13 32.46
C LEU A 321 33.80 -1.19 32.51
N ALA A 322 35.12 -1.13 32.71
CA ALA A 322 35.97 -2.32 32.73
C ALA A 322 35.78 -3.15 34.01
N GLU A 323 35.57 -2.48 35.15
CA GLU A 323 35.20 -3.14 36.41
C GLU A 323 33.76 -3.64 36.37
N ALA A 324 32.84 -2.85 35.81
CA ALA A 324 31.46 -3.26 35.59
C ALA A 324 31.35 -4.54 34.74
N GLU A 325 32.13 -4.65 33.65
CA GLU A 325 32.16 -5.86 32.82
C GLU A 325 32.65 -7.08 33.62
N ARG A 326 33.65 -6.91 34.49
CA ARG A 326 34.15 -7.98 35.35
C ARG A 326 33.11 -8.41 36.38
N GLU A 327 32.38 -7.49 36.98
CA GLU A 327 31.28 -7.84 37.89
C GLU A 327 30.14 -8.54 37.16
N LEU A 328 29.79 -8.11 35.93
CA LEU A 328 28.79 -8.80 35.12
C LEU A 328 29.19 -10.26 34.85
N LYS A 329 30.46 -10.50 34.46
CA LYS A 329 30.98 -11.87 34.27
C LYS A 329 30.92 -12.69 35.55
N ARG A 330 31.18 -12.09 36.71
CA ARG A 330 31.08 -12.77 38.02
C ARG A 330 29.63 -13.14 38.36
N ILE A 331 28.67 -12.23 38.14
CA ILE A 331 27.23 -12.52 38.33
C ILE A 331 26.83 -13.68 37.41
N MET A 332 27.27 -13.65 36.14
CA MET A 332 26.99 -14.71 35.16
C MET A 332 27.68 -16.04 35.48
N ALA A 333 28.79 -16.05 36.21
CA ALA A 333 29.46 -17.27 36.66
C ALA A 333 28.87 -17.84 37.98
N ASN A 334 28.15 -17.03 38.76
CA ASN A 334 27.63 -17.44 40.07
C ASN A 334 26.46 -18.41 39.93
N ALA A 335 26.61 -19.68 40.35
CA ALA A 335 25.56 -20.70 40.24
C ALA A 335 24.27 -20.34 40.98
N ASN A 336 24.35 -19.53 42.05
CA ASN A 336 23.21 -19.15 42.89
C ASN A 336 22.43 -17.93 42.35
N ALA A 337 22.87 -17.30 41.26
CA ALA A 337 22.19 -16.14 40.68
C ALA A 337 20.95 -16.55 39.85
N PRO A 338 19.75 -16.05 40.19
CA PRO A 338 18.56 -16.34 39.39
C PRO A 338 18.66 -15.64 38.02
N GLU A 339 18.00 -16.22 37.01
CA GLU A 339 18.11 -15.75 35.62
C GLU A 339 17.66 -14.29 35.45
N ASN A 340 16.62 -13.86 36.17
CA ASN A 340 16.13 -12.49 36.16
C ASN A 340 17.20 -11.47 36.61
N VAL A 341 18.02 -11.80 37.60
CA VAL A 341 19.12 -10.94 38.07
C VAL A 341 20.23 -10.87 37.02
N CYS A 342 20.53 -11.98 36.33
CA CYS A 342 21.52 -11.98 35.25
C CYS A 342 21.06 -11.12 34.06
N VAL A 343 19.78 -11.19 33.71
CA VAL A 343 19.21 -10.37 32.62
C VAL A 343 19.13 -8.90 33.02
N GLY A 344 18.67 -8.58 34.24
CA GLY A 344 18.68 -7.21 34.72
C GLY A 344 20.09 -6.61 34.76
N ALA A 345 21.09 -7.40 35.17
CA ALA A 345 22.48 -6.97 35.17
C ALA A 345 22.99 -6.66 33.75
N ALA A 346 22.64 -7.52 32.78
CA ALA A 346 22.97 -7.32 31.38
C ALA A 346 22.32 -6.05 30.80
N GLU A 347 21.04 -5.80 31.10
CA GLU A 347 20.30 -4.61 30.64
C GLU A 347 20.94 -3.31 31.15
N VAL A 348 21.23 -3.25 32.45
CA VAL A 348 21.85 -2.07 33.09
C VAL A 348 23.27 -1.82 32.56
N TYR A 349 24.05 -2.89 32.36
CA TYR A 349 25.38 -2.77 31.77
C TYR A 349 25.31 -2.26 30.32
N LEU A 350 24.40 -2.79 29.49
CA LEU A 350 24.26 -2.38 28.09
C LEU A 350 23.78 -0.95 27.93
N ALA A 351 22.90 -0.47 28.82
CA ALA A 351 22.49 0.93 28.84
C ALA A 351 23.69 1.89 29.03
N SER A 352 24.76 1.43 29.69
CA SER A 352 25.95 2.24 29.97
C SER A 352 27.12 1.98 29.01
N ALA A 353 27.33 0.72 28.59
CA ALA A 353 28.43 0.32 27.72
C ALA A 353 28.13 0.47 26.22
N GLY A 354 26.85 0.56 25.85
CA GLY A 354 26.39 0.69 24.47
C GLY A 354 26.24 -0.64 23.72
N PRO A 355 25.78 -0.58 22.46
CA PRO A 355 25.37 -1.75 21.67
C PRO A 355 26.54 -2.66 21.27
N GLU A 356 27.76 -2.14 21.18
CA GLU A 356 28.96 -2.92 20.82
C GLU A 356 29.30 -4.02 21.84
N ALA A 357 28.87 -3.85 23.10
CA ALA A 357 29.05 -4.84 24.14
C ALA A 357 27.98 -5.95 24.13
N ALA A 358 26.87 -5.76 23.39
CA ALA A 358 25.72 -6.67 23.37
C ALA A 358 26.08 -8.09 22.96
N ARG A 359 27.00 -8.25 22.01
CA ARG A 359 27.46 -9.57 21.56
C ARG A 359 28.09 -10.39 22.67
N LYS A 360 29.02 -9.80 23.43
CA LYS A 360 29.68 -10.50 24.53
C LYS A 360 28.68 -10.87 25.63
N VAL A 361 27.75 -9.96 25.93
CA VAL A 361 26.73 -10.14 26.96
C VAL A 361 25.73 -11.24 26.59
N LEU A 362 25.24 -11.27 25.35
CA LEU A 362 24.29 -12.28 24.88
C LEU A 362 24.90 -13.67 24.79
N VAL A 363 26.14 -13.77 24.31
CA VAL A 363 26.86 -15.05 24.31
C VAL A 363 27.04 -15.60 25.73
N ALA A 364 27.34 -14.73 26.70
CA ALA A 364 27.48 -15.12 28.09
C ALA A 364 26.13 -15.51 28.74
N LEU A 365 25.03 -14.83 28.38
CA LEU A 365 23.67 -15.23 28.77
C LEU A 365 23.28 -16.57 28.14
N ALA A 366 23.59 -16.78 26.86
CA ALA A 366 23.29 -18.01 26.13
C ALA A 366 24.01 -19.23 26.71
N ALA A 367 25.26 -19.04 27.16
CA ALA A 367 26.03 -20.10 27.80
C ALA A 367 25.43 -20.53 29.16
N ARG A 368 24.70 -19.65 29.84
CA ARG A 368 24.15 -19.88 31.19
C ARG A 368 22.68 -20.33 31.17
N CYS A 369 21.82 -19.67 30.42
CA CYS A 369 20.37 -19.87 30.48
C CYS A 369 19.91 -20.92 29.47
N ARG A 370 19.71 -22.17 29.91
CA ARG A 370 19.15 -23.25 29.06
C ARG A 370 17.62 -23.23 29.00
N ALA A 371 16.96 -22.84 30.08
CA ALA A 371 15.54 -22.51 30.12
C ALA A 371 15.40 -20.97 30.18
N GLY A 372 14.38 -20.37 29.56
CA GLY A 372 14.17 -18.91 29.63
C GLY A 372 15.16 -18.02 28.84
N GLY A 373 16.24 -18.58 28.28
CA GLY A 373 17.26 -17.86 27.51
C GLY A 373 16.71 -17.11 26.29
N ALA A 374 15.68 -17.64 25.62
CA ALA A 374 15.00 -16.95 24.52
C ALA A 374 14.34 -15.64 24.96
N ALA A 375 13.66 -15.63 26.11
CA ALA A 375 13.01 -14.44 26.66
C ALA A 375 14.04 -13.36 27.05
N ALA A 376 15.15 -13.80 27.64
CA ALA A 376 16.29 -12.93 27.96
C ALA A 376 16.89 -12.31 26.70
N ALA A 377 17.10 -13.12 25.66
CA ALA A 377 17.67 -12.66 24.40
C ALA A 377 16.80 -11.61 23.72
N VAL A 378 15.48 -11.83 23.68
CA VAL A 378 14.51 -10.84 23.15
C VAL A 378 14.64 -9.51 23.89
N ARG A 379 14.61 -9.50 25.23
CA ARG A 379 14.69 -8.25 26.01
C ARG A 379 16.00 -7.49 25.80
N VAL A 380 17.12 -8.21 25.74
CA VAL A 380 18.42 -7.60 25.49
C VAL A 380 18.49 -7.02 24.07
N VAL A 381 17.97 -7.71 23.06
CA VAL A 381 17.92 -7.15 21.70
C VAL A 381 16.98 -5.94 21.64
N THR A 382 15.85 -5.95 22.35
CA THR A 382 14.96 -4.78 22.46
C THR A 382 15.67 -3.57 23.04
N SER A 383 16.41 -3.70 24.15
CA SER A 383 17.15 -2.56 24.72
C SER A 383 18.25 -2.03 23.79
N VAL A 384 18.87 -2.92 23.01
CA VAL A 384 19.84 -2.56 21.98
C VAL A 384 19.18 -1.84 20.80
N VAL A 385 17.94 -2.16 20.44
CA VAL A 385 17.18 -1.44 19.41
C VAL A 385 16.73 -0.07 19.91
N ASP A 386 16.15 0.00 21.12
CA ASP A 386 15.55 1.22 21.70
C ASP A 386 16.57 2.36 21.94
N GLY A 387 17.84 2.03 22.17
CA GLY A 387 18.88 3.04 22.41
C GLY A 387 19.29 3.88 21.18
N GLY A 388 18.54 3.82 20.06
CA GLY A 388 18.70 4.66 18.87
C GLY A 388 18.88 3.86 17.58
N ILE A 389 17.85 3.86 16.74
CA ILE A 389 17.68 2.99 15.56
C ILE A 389 18.32 3.57 14.28
N GLY A 390 18.97 4.75 14.38
CA GLY A 390 19.32 5.55 13.21
C GLY A 390 20.62 5.20 12.46
N SER A 391 21.51 4.35 12.97
CA SER A 391 22.82 4.11 12.33
C SER A 391 22.92 2.71 11.67
N PRO A 392 23.34 2.62 10.39
CA PRO A 392 23.49 1.33 9.69
C PRO A 392 24.55 0.42 10.34
N GLY A 393 25.53 0.99 11.06
CA GLY A 393 26.49 0.21 11.83
C GLY A 393 25.85 -0.57 12.97
N ARG A 394 24.90 0.04 13.70
CA ARG A 394 24.18 -0.62 14.79
C ARG A 394 23.27 -1.73 14.31
N ALA A 395 22.58 -1.51 13.19
CA ALA A 395 21.74 -2.52 12.57
C ALA A 395 22.53 -3.75 12.10
N ARG A 396 23.74 -3.53 11.54
CA ARG A 396 24.65 -4.64 11.21
C ARG A 396 25.10 -5.38 12.47
N ALA A 397 25.46 -4.67 13.54
CA ALA A 397 25.81 -5.29 14.81
C ALA A 397 24.65 -6.11 15.40
N ILE A 398 23.40 -5.64 15.29
CA ILE A 398 22.20 -6.40 15.67
C ILE A 398 22.05 -7.65 14.80
N GLY A 399 22.21 -7.54 13.48
CA GLY A 399 22.15 -8.68 12.55
C GLY A 399 23.19 -9.76 12.86
N GLU A 400 24.46 -9.38 13.08
CA GLU A 400 25.54 -10.30 13.47
C GLU A 400 25.29 -10.94 14.85
N LEU A 401 24.67 -10.19 15.75
CA LEU A 401 24.33 -10.64 17.09
C LEU A 401 23.25 -11.72 17.08
N VAL A 402 22.15 -11.49 16.34
CA VAL A 402 21.02 -12.42 16.28
C VAL A 402 21.29 -13.62 15.38
N SER A 403 22.23 -13.51 14.44
CA SER A 403 22.63 -14.64 13.57
C SER A 403 23.66 -15.59 14.21
N ASP A 404 24.22 -15.28 15.38
CA ASP A 404 25.14 -16.18 16.09
C ASP A 404 24.41 -17.49 16.45
N GLU A 405 24.95 -18.63 16.00
CA GLU A 405 24.33 -19.96 16.13
C GLU A 405 23.92 -20.28 17.57
N ARG A 406 24.69 -19.81 18.56
CA ARG A 406 24.40 -20.03 19.99
C ARG A 406 23.16 -19.27 20.44
N VAL A 407 22.92 -18.08 19.87
CA VAL A 407 21.74 -17.26 20.16
C VAL A 407 20.53 -17.87 19.48
N VAL A 408 20.64 -18.31 18.22
CA VAL A 408 19.56 -18.99 17.50
C VAL A 408 19.13 -20.26 18.24
N ALA A 409 20.09 -21.06 18.73
CA ALA A 409 19.82 -22.29 19.47
C ALA A 409 18.99 -22.08 20.76
N LEU A 410 19.02 -20.88 21.37
CA LEU A 410 18.16 -20.59 22.54
C LEU A 410 16.67 -20.62 22.21
N PHE A 411 16.33 -20.40 20.95
CA PHE A 411 14.95 -20.34 20.47
C PHE A 411 14.43 -21.70 20.01
N ASP A 412 15.27 -22.73 20.02
CA ASP A 412 14.88 -24.09 19.67
C ASP A 412 13.87 -24.65 20.68
N GLY A 413 12.98 -25.53 20.18
CA GLY A 413 11.92 -26.17 20.97
C GLY A 413 10.56 -25.44 20.93
N PRO A 414 9.45 -26.19 21.08
CA PRO A 414 8.08 -25.67 20.87
C PRO A 414 7.63 -24.65 21.93
N ALA A 415 8.21 -24.70 23.15
CA ALA A 415 7.91 -23.76 24.23
C ALA A 415 8.34 -22.30 23.93
N ASN A 416 9.22 -22.11 22.94
CA ASN A 416 9.80 -20.80 22.58
C ASN A 416 9.15 -20.14 21.36
N THR A 417 8.03 -20.68 20.85
CA THR A 417 7.32 -20.15 19.66
C THR A 417 6.92 -18.69 19.80
N SER A 418 6.42 -18.27 20.97
CA SER A 418 6.09 -16.87 21.25
C SER A 418 7.32 -15.96 21.17
N HIS A 419 8.44 -16.39 21.77
CA HIS A 419 9.70 -15.64 21.76
C HIS A 419 10.34 -15.55 20.37
N ARG A 420 10.21 -16.60 19.55
CA ARG A 420 10.58 -16.57 18.13
C ARG A 420 9.77 -15.54 17.35
N GLY A 421 8.45 -15.51 17.57
CA GLY A 421 7.58 -14.50 16.97
C GLY A 421 7.95 -13.07 17.38
N ALA A 422 8.29 -12.86 18.66
CA ALA A 422 8.74 -11.57 19.17
C ALA A 422 10.06 -11.13 18.53
N MET A 423 11.06 -12.03 18.47
CA MET A 423 12.35 -11.75 17.83
C MET A 423 12.18 -11.42 16.34
N HIS A 424 11.38 -12.21 15.62
CA HIS A 424 11.05 -11.94 14.21
C HIS A 424 10.41 -10.56 14.04
N THR A 425 9.44 -10.19 14.88
CA THR A 425 8.75 -8.90 14.80
C THR A 425 9.70 -7.73 15.04
N LEU A 426 10.60 -7.85 16.02
CA LEU A 426 11.62 -6.84 16.30
C LEU A 426 12.55 -6.62 15.10
N LEU A 427 13.09 -7.70 14.53
CA LEU A 427 13.97 -7.62 13.36
C LEU A 427 13.23 -7.12 12.12
N TRP A 428 11.97 -7.53 11.93
CA TRP A 428 11.12 -7.05 10.85
C TRP A 428 10.91 -5.55 10.93
N ASN A 429 10.56 -5.01 12.10
CA ASN A 429 10.34 -3.58 12.29
C ASN A 429 11.63 -2.79 12.05
N CYS A 430 12.76 -3.27 12.57
CA CYS A 430 14.08 -2.68 12.32
C CYS A 430 14.43 -2.69 10.82
N GLY A 431 14.20 -3.83 10.13
CA GLY A 431 14.40 -3.95 8.70
C GLY A 431 13.49 -3.01 7.90
N PHE A 432 12.23 -2.87 8.31
CA PHE A 432 11.24 -2.00 7.66
C PHE A 432 11.57 -0.51 7.82
N GLU A 433 12.09 -0.08 8.96
CA GLU A 433 12.59 1.29 9.14
C GLU A 433 13.75 1.59 8.19
N HIS A 434 14.70 0.67 8.05
CA HIS A 434 15.78 0.80 7.07
C HIS A 434 15.31 0.70 5.62
N PHE A 435 14.23 -0.04 5.34
CA PHE A 435 13.57 -0.06 4.04
C PHE A 435 13.03 1.32 3.67
N ASN A 436 12.34 1.99 4.61
CA ASN A 436 11.82 3.34 4.41
C ASN A 436 12.95 4.37 4.27
N ALA A 437 14.07 4.16 4.95
CA ALA A 437 15.29 4.96 4.79
C ALA A 437 16.06 4.67 3.49
N LYS A 438 15.60 3.73 2.64
CA LYS A 438 16.24 3.28 1.38
C LYS A 438 17.63 2.64 1.56
N ASN A 439 17.94 2.14 2.76
CA ASN A 439 19.19 1.42 3.05
C ASN A 439 19.00 -0.08 2.75
N TYR A 440 18.88 -0.43 1.46
CA TYR A 440 18.46 -1.77 1.02
C TYR A 440 19.46 -2.89 1.38
N ASP A 441 20.76 -2.62 1.50
CA ASP A 441 21.75 -3.64 1.90
C ASP A 441 21.52 -4.09 3.36
N THR A 442 21.51 -3.16 4.31
CA THR A 442 21.26 -3.44 5.73
C THR A 442 19.88 -4.03 5.96
N CYS A 443 18.89 -3.54 5.21
CA CYS A 443 17.53 -4.03 5.23
C CYS A 443 17.45 -5.50 4.80
N ALA A 444 18.16 -5.90 3.73
CA ALA A 444 18.20 -7.27 3.28
C ALA A 444 18.82 -8.21 4.32
N ASP A 445 19.93 -7.82 4.93
CA ASP A 445 20.57 -8.59 6.01
C ASP A 445 19.63 -8.82 7.20
N LEU A 446 18.88 -7.78 7.61
CA LEU A 446 17.90 -7.87 8.70
C LEU A 446 16.70 -8.78 8.37
N PHE A 447 16.20 -8.73 7.13
CA PHE A 447 15.13 -9.64 6.72
C PHE A 447 15.61 -11.09 6.58
N GLU A 448 16.83 -11.33 6.07
CA GLU A 448 17.44 -12.66 6.02
C GLU A 448 17.61 -13.24 7.43
N THR A 449 18.14 -12.46 8.36
CA THR A 449 18.29 -12.88 9.77
C THR A 449 16.95 -13.08 10.46
N SER A 450 15.93 -12.25 10.18
CA SER A 450 14.57 -12.44 10.74
C SER A 450 13.94 -13.78 10.36
N MET A 451 14.29 -14.35 9.20
CA MET A 451 13.77 -15.63 8.75
C MET A 451 14.33 -16.82 9.53
N LEU A 452 15.47 -16.68 10.22
CA LEU A 452 16.04 -17.74 11.06
C LEU A 452 15.10 -18.11 12.22
N TYR A 453 14.26 -17.16 12.65
CA TYR A 453 13.31 -17.34 13.76
C TYR A 453 11.91 -17.80 13.31
N LEU A 454 11.67 -17.92 12.00
CA LEU A 454 10.40 -18.44 11.48
C LEU A 454 10.44 -19.97 11.41
N SER A 455 9.41 -20.62 11.97
CA SER A 455 9.22 -22.07 11.81
C SER A 455 8.95 -22.42 10.34
N ARG A 456 9.15 -23.69 9.97
CA ARG A 456 8.74 -24.23 8.67
C ARG A 456 7.27 -24.70 8.65
N GLU A 457 6.58 -24.61 9.78
CA GLU A 457 5.18 -24.99 9.93
C GLU A 457 4.21 -24.03 9.19
N GLU A 458 3.00 -24.53 8.92
CA GLU A 458 1.94 -23.89 8.12
C GLU A 458 1.64 -22.44 8.55
N GLY A 459 1.61 -22.16 9.87
CA GLY A 459 1.28 -20.82 10.41
C GLY A 459 2.32 -19.73 10.14
N SER A 460 3.57 -20.10 9.85
CA SER A 460 4.67 -19.18 9.51
C SER A 460 4.90 -19.02 8.00
N ARG A 461 4.17 -19.79 7.18
CA ARG A 461 4.31 -19.83 5.72
C ARG A 461 4.10 -18.46 5.09
N ALA A 462 3.03 -17.76 5.45
CA ALA A 462 2.71 -16.42 4.93
C ALA A 462 3.77 -15.38 5.31
N ARG A 463 4.26 -15.37 6.57
CA ARG A 463 5.33 -14.47 7.01
C ARG A 463 6.64 -14.74 6.29
N ARG A 464 6.96 -16.01 6.05
CA ARG A 464 8.15 -16.42 5.27
C ARG A 464 8.04 -15.95 3.82
N ALA A 465 6.90 -16.17 3.16
CA ALA A 465 6.66 -15.65 1.82
C ALA A 465 6.78 -14.11 1.78
N GLN A 466 6.26 -13.42 2.79
CA GLN A 466 6.39 -11.96 2.90
C GLN A 466 7.86 -11.52 3.01
N CYS A 467 8.68 -12.18 3.83
CA CYS A 467 10.12 -11.90 3.92
C CYS A 467 10.82 -12.08 2.57
N LEU A 468 10.58 -13.20 1.89
CA LEU A 468 11.18 -13.50 0.59
C LEU A 468 10.79 -12.46 -0.47
N ARG A 469 9.53 -12.01 -0.47
CA ARG A 469 9.05 -10.93 -1.35
C ARG A 469 9.74 -9.60 -1.06
N VAL A 470 9.88 -9.22 0.21
CA VAL A 470 10.57 -7.97 0.57
C VAL A 470 12.06 -8.04 0.24
N LEU A 471 12.72 -9.18 0.46
CA LEU A 471 14.10 -9.41 0.02
C LEU A 471 14.26 -9.25 -1.48
N ALA A 472 13.33 -9.81 -2.27
CA ALA A 472 13.33 -9.59 -3.71
C ALA A 472 13.22 -8.10 -4.07
N VAL A 473 12.37 -7.32 -3.38
CA VAL A 473 12.27 -5.87 -3.57
C VAL A 473 13.58 -5.16 -3.22
N CYS A 474 14.24 -5.53 -2.11
CA CYS A 474 15.54 -4.98 -1.74
C CYS A 474 16.60 -5.26 -2.80
N TYR A 475 16.73 -6.50 -3.28
CA TYR A 475 17.70 -6.86 -4.32
C TYR A 475 17.36 -6.25 -5.69
N LEU A 476 16.07 -6.06 -5.99
CA LEU A 476 15.63 -5.31 -7.17
C LEU A 476 16.09 -3.84 -7.08
N ALA A 477 15.93 -3.20 -5.92
CA ALA A 477 16.38 -1.82 -5.70
C ALA A 477 17.91 -1.70 -5.77
N LEU A 478 18.65 -2.72 -5.33
CA LEU A 478 20.10 -2.83 -5.45
C LEU A 478 20.59 -3.25 -6.86
N GLN A 479 19.68 -3.40 -7.84
CA GLN A 479 19.99 -3.83 -9.21
C GLN A 479 20.64 -5.23 -9.31
N ARG A 480 20.47 -6.09 -8.29
CA ARG A 480 20.95 -7.48 -8.29
C ARG A 480 19.83 -8.43 -8.76
N LEU A 481 19.54 -8.36 -10.06
CA LEU A 481 18.35 -8.97 -10.66
C LEU A 481 18.28 -10.49 -10.52
N ASP A 482 19.41 -11.20 -10.57
CA ASP A 482 19.42 -12.66 -10.45
C ASP A 482 19.04 -13.11 -9.05
N ARG A 483 19.63 -12.47 -8.02
CA ARG A 483 19.29 -12.75 -6.62
C ARG A 483 17.84 -12.37 -6.31
N ALA A 484 17.37 -11.24 -6.83
CA ALA A 484 15.96 -10.86 -6.72
C ALA A 484 15.05 -11.94 -7.32
N HIS A 485 15.42 -12.48 -8.49
CA HIS A 485 14.64 -13.52 -9.18
C HIS A 485 14.60 -14.83 -8.38
N GLU A 486 15.70 -15.25 -7.78
CA GLU A 486 15.76 -16.42 -6.89
C GLU A 486 14.78 -16.27 -5.71
N PHE A 487 14.83 -15.13 -5.01
CA PHE A 487 13.96 -14.89 -3.87
C PHE A 487 12.47 -14.82 -4.23
N VAL A 488 12.11 -14.24 -5.39
CA VAL A 488 10.72 -14.28 -5.87
C VAL A 488 10.30 -15.70 -6.21
N ASN A 489 11.16 -16.51 -6.83
CA ASN A 489 10.83 -17.90 -7.15
C ASN A 489 10.65 -18.74 -5.87
N GLU A 490 11.45 -18.53 -4.84
CA GLU A 490 11.25 -19.16 -3.54
C GLU A 490 9.97 -18.67 -2.86
N ALA A 491 9.66 -17.37 -2.94
CA ALA A 491 8.39 -16.84 -2.44
C ALA A 491 7.19 -17.49 -3.14
N ASP A 492 7.28 -17.66 -4.46
CA ASP A 492 6.22 -18.23 -5.31
C ASP A 492 5.99 -19.73 -5.04
N LYS A 493 7.05 -20.49 -4.72
CA LYS A 493 6.93 -21.89 -4.25
C LYS A 493 6.18 -21.97 -2.92
N VAL A 494 6.40 -20.99 -2.04
CA VAL A 494 5.74 -20.93 -0.73
C VAL A 494 4.30 -20.46 -0.90
N GLU A 495 4.05 -19.39 -1.64
CA GLU A 495 2.74 -18.77 -1.82
C GLU A 495 2.64 -18.17 -3.23
N HIS A 496 1.94 -18.88 -4.13
CA HIS A 496 1.67 -18.39 -5.47
C HIS A 496 0.57 -17.32 -5.43
N ASN A 497 0.91 -16.09 -5.83
CA ASN A 497 0.01 -14.95 -5.78
C ASN A 497 0.37 -13.88 -6.83
N ALA A 498 -0.54 -12.93 -7.03
CA ALA A 498 -0.39 -11.87 -8.03
C ALA A 498 0.83 -10.98 -7.77
N HIS A 499 1.19 -10.78 -6.49
CA HIS A 499 2.39 -10.01 -6.12
C HIS A 499 3.68 -10.69 -6.61
N CYS A 500 3.83 -12.01 -6.45
CA CYS A 500 4.98 -12.76 -6.94
C CYS A 500 5.11 -12.62 -8.46
N ALA A 501 4.02 -12.80 -9.21
CA ALA A 501 4.02 -12.61 -10.65
C ALA A 501 4.35 -11.16 -11.05
N PHE A 502 3.82 -10.16 -10.35
CA PHE A 502 4.15 -8.74 -10.56
C PHE A 502 5.63 -8.44 -10.35
N MET A 503 6.26 -8.99 -9.30
CA MET A 503 7.70 -8.83 -9.09
C MET A 503 8.53 -9.50 -10.19
N LYS A 504 8.11 -10.68 -10.68
CA LYS A 504 8.76 -11.31 -11.85
C LYS A 504 8.69 -10.40 -13.08
N ILE A 505 7.53 -9.79 -13.33
CA ILE A 505 7.37 -8.80 -14.42
C ILE A 505 8.38 -7.66 -14.27
N LYS A 506 8.48 -7.04 -13.07
CA LYS A 506 9.46 -5.96 -12.83
C LYS A 506 10.90 -6.39 -13.10
N ILE A 507 11.27 -7.61 -12.70
CA ILE A 507 12.60 -8.17 -12.96
C ILE A 507 12.82 -8.37 -14.47
N HIS A 508 11.85 -8.96 -15.18
CA HIS A 508 11.97 -9.19 -16.63
C HIS A 508 12.01 -7.88 -17.43
N LEU A 509 11.27 -6.85 -17.00
CA LEU A 509 11.33 -5.50 -17.57
C LEU A 509 12.74 -4.91 -17.41
N GLN A 510 13.35 -5.00 -16.22
CA GLN A 510 14.72 -4.52 -16.00
C GLN A 510 15.78 -5.35 -16.76
N LYS A 511 15.50 -6.63 -17.03
CA LYS A 511 16.33 -7.49 -17.89
C LYS A 511 16.08 -7.28 -19.39
N ASN A 512 15.17 -6.38 -19.78
CA ASN A 512 14.75 -6.17 -21.17
C ASN A 512 14.21 -7.43 -21.88
N ASN A 513 13.57 -8.34 -21.14
CA ASN A 513 12.92 -9.53 -21.68
C ASN A 513 11.40 -9.35 -21.68
N GLU A 514 10.89 -8.75 -22.77
CA GLU A 514 9.47 -8.41 -22.90
C GLU A 514 8.55 -9.62 -23.03
N ASP A 515 8.99 -10.68 -23.72
CA ASP A 515 8.13 -11.86 -23.98
C ASP A 515 7.84 -12.63 -22.70
N GLU A 516 8.85 -12.81 -21.83
CA GLU A 516 8.63 -13.44 -20.53
C GLU A 516 7.82 -12.52 -19.61
N ALA A 517 8.02 -11.19 -19.66
CA ALA A 517 7.18 -10.25 -18.93
C ALA A 517 5.69 -10.37 -19.33
N ILE A 518 5.39 -10.45 -20.62
CA ILE A 518 4.01 -10.64 -21.12
C ILE A 518 3.42 -11.99 -20.67
N LYS A 519 4.23 -13.05 -20.65
CA LYS A 519 3.81 -14.36 -20.14
C LYS A 519 3.47 -14.29 -18.64
N GLN A 520 4.30 -13.61 -17.85
CA GLN A 520 4.04 -13.41 -16.42
C GLN A 520 2.79 -12.55 -16.17
N ILE A 521 2.42 -11.61 -17.06
CA ILE A 521 1.13 -10.90 -16.96
C ILE A 521 -0.05 -11.88 -17.04
N LYS A 522 0.00 -12.85 -17.97
CA LYS A 522 -1.05 -13.88 -18.07
C LYS A 522 -1.10 -14.76 -16.83
N THR A 523 0.07 -15.14 -16.29
CA THR A 523 0.14 -15.89 -15.02
C THR A 523 -0.47 -15.09 -13.87
N MET A 524 -0.13 -13.81 -13.76
CA MET A 524 -0.66 -12.89 -12.74
C MET A 524 -2.19 -12.80 -12.78
N MET A 525 -2.79 -12.74 -13.98
CA MET A 525 -4.25 -12.72 -14.17
C MET A 525 -4.94 -14.04 -13.76
N GLY A 526 -4.19 -15.15 -13.71
CA GLY A 526 -4.69 -16.45 -13.26
C GLY A 526 -4.63 -16.64 -11.73
N CYS A 527 -3.98 -15.74 -11.00
CA CYS A 527 -3.88 -15.83 -9.54
C CYS A 527 -5.23 -15.51 -8.85
N ILE A 528 -5.50 -16.18 -7.74
CA ILE A 528 -6.78 -16.05 -6.99
C ILE A 528 -6.94 -14.64 -6.41
N ASP A 529 -5.85 -13.99 -6.03
CA ASP A 529 -5.79 -12.64 -5.46
C ASP A 529 -5.64 -11.53 -6.51
N PHE A 530 -5.78 -11.86 -7.81
CA PHE A 530 -5.62 -10.90 -8.89
C PHE A 530 -6.60 -9.72 -8.78
N ASN A 531 -6.05 -8.52 -8.89
CA ASN A 531 -6.80 -7.26 -8.98
C ASN A 531 -6.38 -6.51 -10.27
N PRO A 532 -7.33 -5.97 -11.07
CA PRO A 532 -7.02 -5.16 -12.25
C PRO A 532 -6.02 -4.02 -12.03
N THR A 533 -5.88 -3.48 -10.81
CA THR A 533 -4.86 -2.48 -10.45
C THR A 533 -3.44 -2.96 -10.77
N PHE A 534 -3.15 -4.26 -10.70
CA PHE A 534 -1.83 -4.80 -11.08
C PHE A 534 -1.51 -4.59 -12.56
N LEU A 535 -2.51 -4.61 -13.45
CA LEU A 535 -2.28 -4.30 -14.87
C LEU A 535 -1.91 -2.83 -15.06
N MET A 536 -2.55 -1.92 -14.33
CA MET A 536 -2.17 -0.49 -14.35
C MET A 536 -0.74 -0.29 -13.83
N LEU A 537 -0.39 -0.90 -12.70
CA LEU A 537 0.97 -0.85 -12.16
C LEU A 537 1.98 -1.41 -13.17
N THR A 538 1.65 -2.53 -13.83
CA THR A 538 2.50 -3.12 -14.87
C THR A 538 2.69 -2.18 -16.05
N THR A 539 1.64 -1.50 -16.49
CA THR A 539 1.72 -0.49 -17.54
C THR A 539 2.65 0.65 -17.15
N HIS A 540 2.53 1.18 -15.93
CA HIS A 540 3.40 2.27 -15.45
C HIS A 540 4.88 1.85 -15.40
N GLU A 541 5.16 0.66 -14.88
CA GLU A 541 6.53 0.10 -14.82
C GLU A 541 7.09 -0.15 -16.23
N ALA A 542 6.28 -0.69 -17.14
CA ALA A 542 6.68 -0.92 -18.53
C ALA A 542 6.99 0.39 -19.26
N ILE A 543 6.17 1.44 -19.08
CA ILE A 543 6.44 2.78 -19.63
C ILE A 543 7.74 3.36 -19.06
N ALA A 544 7.97 3.23 -17.75
CA ALA A 544 9.19 3.71 -17.11
C ALA A 544 10.44 2.97 -17.65
N CYS A 545 10.31 1.68 -17.94
CA CYS A 545 11.37 0.87 -18.56
C CYS A 545 11.46 1.01 -20.09
N LYS A 546 10.63 1.86 -20.72
CA LYS A 546 10.51 2.02 -22.18
C LYS A 546 10.13 0.73 -22.95
N ALA A 547 9.50 -0.23 -22.28
CA ALA A 547 9.04 -1.49 -22.85
C ALA A 547 7.60 -1.35 -23.40
N VAL A 548 7.47 -0.77 -24.59
CA VAL A 548 6.16 -0.40 -25.18
C VAL A 548 5.28 -1.63 -25.41
N ARG A 549 5.83 -2.75 -25.92
CA ARG A 549 5.08 -3.98 -26.17
C ARG A 549 4.41 -4.54 -24.91
N VAL A 550 5.11 -4.48 -23.77
CA VAL A 550 4.56 -4.95 -22.48
C VAL A 550 3.46 -4.01 -21.98
N ALA A 551 3.63 -2.69 -22.11
CA ALA A 551 2.61 -1.71 -21.76
C ALA A 551 1.34 -1.85 -22.60
N VAL A 552 1.50 -2.04 -23.91
CA VAL A 552 0.41 -2.33 -24.86
C VAL A 552 -0.32 -3.61 -24.44
N ALA A 553 0.40 -4.71 -24.22
CA ALA A 553 -0.20 -5.97 -23.80
C ALA A 553 -0.99 -5.85 -22.50
N SER A 554 -0.43 -5.17 -21.49
CA SER A 554 -1.09 -4.95 -20.20
C SER A 554 -2.39 -4.16 -20.34
N LEU A 555 -2.39 -3.07 -21.11
CA LEU A 555 -3.58 -2.26 -21.39
C LEU A 555 -4.61 -3.04 -22.23
N THR A 556 -4.18 -3.86 -23.20
CA THR A 556 -5.08 -4.72 -23.98
C THR A 556 -5.78 -5.75 -23.08
N PHE A 557 -5.05 -6.38 -22.15
CA PHE A 557 -5.66 -7.28 -21.17
C PHE A 557 -6.62 -6.56 -20.25
N LEU A 558 -6.26 -5.35 -19.79
CA LEU A 558 -7.13 -4.51 -18.96
C LEU A 558 -8.43 -4.15 -19.71
N LEU A 559 -8.33 -3.78 -20.99
CA LEU A 559 -9.48 -3.54 -21.86
C LEU A 559 -10.38 -4.79 -21.98
N GLY A 560 -9.81 -5.99 -21.95
CA GLY A 560 -10.56 -7.24 -21.92
C GLY A 560 -11.44 -7.43 -20.67
N LEU A 561 -11.17 -6.71 -19.58
CA LEU A 561 -11.90 -6.82 -18.31
C LEU A 561 -13.08 -5.86 -18.19
N TYR A 562 -13.18 -4.82 -19.04
CA TYR A 562 -14.27 -3.82 -18.98
C TYR A 562 -15.66 -4.39 -19.31
N SER A 563 -15.73 -5.52 -20.01
CA SER A 563 -16.97 -6.23 -20.33
C SER A 563 -17.60 -6.96 -19.13
N ALA A 564 -16.93 -7.01 -17.97
CA ALA A 564 -17.34 -7.81 -16.81
C ALA A 564 -18.10 -7.04 -15.71
N GLY A 565 -18.41 -5.74 -15.88
CA GLY A 565 -19.17 -4.94 -14.90
C GLY A 565 -18.51 -4.74 -13.53
N LYS A 566 -17.27 -5.22 -13.34
CA LYS A 566 -16.49 -5.04 -12.11
C LYS A 566 -15.97 -3.60 -12.01
N PRO A 567 -15.78 -3.06 -10.80
CA PRO A 567 -15.14 -1.75 -10.63
C PRO A 567 -13.73 -1.79 -11.24
N MET A 568 -13.47 -0.88 -12.18
CA MET A 568 -12.20 -0.77 -12.88
C MET A 568 -11.34 0.35 -12.26
N PRO A 569 -10.00 0.19 -12.25
CA PRO A 569 -9.09 1.15 -11.63
C PRO A 569 -9.04 2.49 -12.38
N GLU A 570 -9.37 2.48 -13.67
CA GLU A 570 -9.30 3.64 -14.56
C GLU A 570 -10.53 3.64 -15.48
N ARG A 571 -10.85 4.78 -16.13
CA ARG A 571 -11.93 4.82 -17.12
C ARG A 571 -11.51 4.14 -18.43
N GLU A 572 -12.44 3.43 -19.08
CA GLU A 572 -12.18 2.72 -20.34
C GLU A 572 -11.60 3.65 -21.42
N VAL A 573 -12.15 4.87 -21.52
CA VAL A 573 -11.70 5.91 -22.44
C VAL A 573 -10.23 6.30 -22.22
N THR A 574 -9.80 6.42 -20.96
CA THR A 574 -8.42 6.80 -20.60
C THR A 574 -7.44 5.67 -20.92
N VAL A 575 -7.85 4.42 -20.72
CA VAL A 575 -7.07 3.23 -21.11
C VAL A 575 -6.90 3.19 -22.64
N LEU A 576 -7.99 3.40 -23.40
CA LEU A 576 -7.94 3.46 -24.87
C LEU A 576 -7.04 4.60 -25.37
N ARG A 577 -7.18 5.81 -24.80
CA ARG A 577 -6.33 6.96 -25.14
C ARG A 577 -4.85 6.65 -24.91
N THR A 578 -4.52 6.10 -23.76
CA THR A 578 -3.14 5.77 -23.40
C THR A 578 -2.56 4.70 -24.32
N LEU A 579 -3.36 3.68 -24.66
CA LEU A 579 -2.97 2.62 -25.58
C LEU A 579 -2.69 3.14 -26.98
N ILE A 580 -3.56 3.99 -27.52
CA ILE A 580 -3.37 4.63 -28.83
C ILE A 580 -2.10 5.50 -28.83
N GLU A 581 -1.88 6.29 -27.78
CA GLU A 581 -0.71 7.16 -27.69
C GLU A 581 0.62 6.38 -27.60
N LEU A 582 0.61 5.19 -26.99
CA LEU A 582 1.76 4.29 -26.99
C LEU A 582 2.02 3.71 -28.38
N LEU A 583 0.97 3.20 -29.04
CA LEU A 583 1.09 2.62 -30.39
C LEU A 583 1.60 3.67 -31.39
N ARG A 584 1.16 4.93 -31.29
CA ARG A 584 1.64 6.02 -32.17
C ARG A 584 3.15 6.26 -32.15
N ARG A 585 3.85 5.80 -31.11
CA ARG A 585 5.32 5.92 -31.01
C ARG A 585 6.04 4.87 -31.82
N GLU A 586 5.37 3.79 -32.20
CA GLU A 586 5.90 2.71 -33.03
C GLU A 586 5.47 2.89 -34.49
N GLN A 587 6.27 2.33 -35.40
CA GLN A 587 5.95 2.30 -36.83
C GLN A 587 5.22 1.00 -37.16
N GLY A 588 4.24 1.04 -38.08
CA GLY A 588 3.54 -0.17 -38.52
C GLY A 588 2.39 -0.62 -37.60
N THR A 589 2.00 0.19 -36.63
CA THR A 589 0.90 -0.13 -35.69
C THR A 589 -0.43 0.53 -36.09
N GLU A 590 -0.55 1.03 -37.32
CA GLU A 590 -1.73 1.77 -37.80
C GLU A 590 -3.01 0.94 -37.66
N ASP A 591 -2.98 -0.36 -37.98
CA ASP A 591 -4.12 -1.27 -37.85
C ASP A 591 -4.58 -1.45 -36.40
N GLU A 592 -3.65 -1.56 -35.45
CA GLU A 592 -3.98 -1.66 -34.02
C GLU A 592 -4.55 -0.34 -33.50
N ILE A 593 -4.02 0.81 -33.93
CA ILE A 593 -4.60 2.13 -33.60
C ILE A 593 -6.04 2.22 -34.12
N LEU A 594 -6.28 1.75 -35.35
CA LEU A 594 -7.61 1.76 -35.96
C LEU A 594 -8.57 0.86 -35.18
N LYS A 595 -8.15 -0.35 -34.82
CA LYS A 595 -8.91 -1.29 -33.99
C LYS A 595 -9.36 -0.68 -32.66
N TYR A 596 -8.47 -0.02 -31.92
CA TYR A 596 -8.85 0.60 -30.64
C TYR A 596 -9.70 1.86 -30.84
N SER A 597 -9.50 2.61 -31.93
CA SER A 597 -10.34 3.75 -32.29
C SER A 597 -11.77 3.31 -32.67
N ARG A 598 -11.93 2.21 -33.43
CA ARG A 598 -13.23 1.58 -33.71
C ARG A 598 -13.91 1.12 -32.42
N ARG A 599 -13.15 0.55 -31.47
CA ARG A 599 -13.68 0.20 -30.15
C ARG A 599 -14.20 1.43 -29.40
N ALA A 600 -13.46 2.54 -29.39
CA ALA A 600 -13.93 3.79 -28.77
C ALA A 600 -15.24 4.30 -29.41
N LYS A 601 -15.35 4.23 -30.75
CA LYS A 601 -16.58 4.58 -31.47
C LYS A 601 -17.75 3.68 -31.08
N LEU A 602 -17.54 2.37 -30.99
CA LEU A 602 -18.57 1.43 -30.56
C LEU A 602 -19.06 1.73 -29.14
N ARG A 603 -18.13 1.95 -28.20
CA ARG A 603 -18.49 2.29 -26.81
C ARG A 603 -19.22 3.62 -26.68
N MET A 604 -18.84 4.62 -27.48
CA MET A 604 -19.58 5.88 -27.60
C MET A 604 -21.01 5.64 -28.09
N SER A 605 -21.22 4.76 -29.09
CA SER A 605 -22.57 4.43 -29.58
C SER A 605 -23.40 3.68 -28.54
N ASP A 606 -22.80 2.78 -27.76
CA ASP A 606 -23.50 1.99 -26.74
C ASP A 606 -23.91 2.81 -25.51
N LEU A 607 -23.03 3.70 -25.04
CA LEU A 607 -23.19 4.42 -23.76
C LEU A 607 -23.62 5.88 -23.93
N GLY A 608 -23.57 6.40 -25.16
CA GLY A 608 -23.64 7.83 -25.45
C GLY A 608 -22.30 8.56 -25.21
N ALA A 609 -22.14 9.72 -25.86
CA ALA A 609 -20.90 10.50 -25.80
C ALA A 609 -20.54 10.94 -24.37
N GLU A 610 -21.49 11.51 -23.64
CA GLU A 610 -21.27 11.92 -22.24
C GLU A 610 -21.07 10.72 -21.32
N GLY A 611 -21.79 9.61 -21.55
CA GLY A 611 -21.65 8.39 -20.75
C GLY A 611 -20.29 7.71 -20.88
N PHE A 612 -19.66 7.79 -22.06
CA PHE A 612 -18.36 7.17 -22.32
C PHE A 612 -17.16 8.12 -22.09
N PHE A 613 -17.19 9.32 -22.67
CA PHE A 613 -16.08 10.29 -22.54
C PHE A 613 -16.13 11.08 -21.23
N GLY A 614 -17.30 11.16 -20.59
CA GLY A 614 -17.56 11.90 -19.37
C GLY A 614 -18.37 13.17 -19.59
N ASN A 615 -18.85 13.77 -18.50
CA ASN A 615 -19.73 14.94 -18.56
C ASN A 615 -18.93 16.25 -18.59
N GLY A 616 -19.52 17.28 -19.21
CA GLY A 616 -19.00 18.65 -19.22
C GLY A 616 -17.67 18.82 -19.98
N PRO A 617 -16.88 19.87 -19.66
CA PRO A 617 -15.67 20.21 -20.41
C PRO A 617 -14.58 19.13 -20.41
N GLY A 618 -14.56 18.26 -19.38
CA GLY A 618 -13.64 17.14 -19.31
C GLY A 618 -13.89 16.11 -20.41
N GLY A 619 -15.14 15.68 -20.58
CA GLY A 619 -15.51 14.73 -21.62
C GLY A 619 -15.43 15.31 -23.02
N ALA A 620 -15.79 16.59 -23.20
CA ALA A 620 -15.62 17.28 -24.49
C ALA A 620 -14.14 17.31 -24.95
N ARG A 621 -13.19 17.49 -24.02
CA ARG A 621 -11.75 17.41 -24.33
C ARG A 621 -11.31 16.01 -24.76
N GLU A 622 -11.78 14.98 -24.07
CA GLU A 622 -11.48 13.59 -24.43
C GLU A 622 -12.06 13.24 -25.80
N LEU A 623 -13.33 13.56 -26.07
CA LEU A 623 -13.96 13.37 -27.39
C LEU A 623 -13.20 14.09 -28.50
N ASN A 624 -12.84 15.36 -28.30
CA ASN A 624 -12.08 16.14 -29.28
C ASN A 624 -10.66 15.58 -29.49
N TRP A 625 -10.05 14.99 -28.46
CA TRP A 625 -8.76 14.31 -28.60
C TRP A 625 -8.87 13.11 -29.55
N PHE A 626 -9.88 12.25 -29.40
CA PHE A 626 -10.11 11.11 -30.30
C PHE A 626 -10.44 11.57 -31.74
N ALA A 627 -11.25 12.62 -31.88
CA ALA A 627 -11.57 13.21 -33.18
C ALA A 627 -10.31 13.74 -33.89
N SER A 628 -9.52 14.57 -33.18
CA SER A 628 -8.27 15.15 -33.70
C SER A 628 -7.23 14.08 -34.00
N ASN A 629 -7.13 13.06 -33.15
CA ASN A 629 -6.21 11.94 -33.37
C ASN A 629 -6.57 11.14 -34.62
N SER A 630 -7.85 10.82 -34.80
CA SER A 630 -8.33 10.09 -35.99
C SER A 630 -8.09 10.90 -37.27
N TRP A 631 -8.38 12.21 -37.26
CA TRP A 631 -8.07 13.11 -38.37
C TRP A 631 -6.58 13.15 -38.72
N ASN A 632 -5.72 13.29 -37.71
CA ASN A 632 -4.27 13.33 -37.92
C ASN A 632 -3.73 11.99 -38.42
N MET A 633 -4.27 10.87 -37.94
CA MET A 633 -3.89 9.54 -38.41
C MET A 633 -4.32 9.32 -39.86
N GLY A 634 -5.55 9.70 -40.23
CA GLY A 634 -6.03 9.68 -41.62
C GLY A 634 -5.11 10.45 -42.56
N ARG A 635 -4.71 11.68 -42.18
CA ARG A 635 -3.74 12.47 -42.95
C ARG A 635 -2.36 11.82 -43.04
N LYS A 636 -1.90 11.14 -41.98
CA LYS A 636 -0.60 10.44 -41.97
C LYS A 636 -0.64 9.28 -42.97
N VAL A 637 -1.62 8.39 -42.85
CA VAL A 637 -1.69 7.18 -43.70
C VAL A 637 -2.04 7.52 -45.15
N ALA A 638 -2.77 8.61 -45.41
CA ALA A 638 -2.98 9.14 -46.76
C ALA A 638 -1.65 9.54 -47.44
N LYS A 639 -0.74 10.20 -46.71
CA LYS A 639 0.60 10.55 -47.24
C LYS A 639 1.45 9.31 -47.53
N GLU A 640 1.20 8.21 -46.83
CA GLU A 640 1.82 6.90 -47.05
C GLU A 640 1.11 6.08 -48.15
N GLN A 641 0.10 6.66 -48.83
CA GLN A 641 -0.72 6.00 -49.86
C GLN A 641 -1.51 4.78 -49.37
N LYS A 642 -1.73 4.66 -48.05
CA LYS A 642 -2.59 3.63 -47.44
C LYS A 642 -4.02 4.15 -47.35
N TYR A 643 -4.66 4.29 -48.50
CA TYR A 643 -5.95 4.99 -48.61
C TYR A 643 -7.13 4.24 -47.94
N ASP A 644 -7.09 2.90 -47.88
CA ASP A 644 -8.09 2.11 -47.15
C ASP A 644 -8.16 2.50 -45.66
N LEU A 645 -6.99 2.57 -45.00
CA LEU A 645 -6.89 3.02 -43.61
C LEU A 645 -7.26 4.50 -43.47
N SER A 646 -6.88 5.32 -44.45
CA SER A 646 -7.17 6.76 -44.47
C SER A 646 -8.68 7.01 -44.43
N ALA A 647 -9.44 6.31 -45.28
CA ALA A 647 -10.89 6.40 -45.33
C ALA A 647 -11.50 6.15 -43.96
N GLU A 648 -11.15 5.04 -43.32
CA GLU A 648 -11.71 4.68 -42.03
C GLU A 648 -11.31 5.61 -40.89
N PHE A 649 -10.08 6.13 -40.88
CA PHE A 649 -9.68 7.12 -39.88
C PHE A 649 -10.44 8.45 -40.03
N PHE A 650 -10.70 8.89 -41.27
CA PHE A 650 -11.51 10.08 -41.50
C PHE A 650 -12.99 9.86 -41.18
N GLU A 651 -13.52 8.66 -41.42
CA GLU A 651 -14.85 8.27 -40.95
C GLU A 651 -14.95 8.35 -39.42
N LEU A 652 -14.00 7.75 -38.71
CA LEU A 652 -13.96 7.83 -37.24
C LEU A 652 -13.86 9.28 -36.75
N ALA A 653 -13.06 10.10 -37.42
CA ALA A 653 -12.98 11.53 -37.12
C ALA A 653 -14.34 12.22 -37.29
N ALA A 654 -15.06 11.93 -38.39
CA ALA A 654 -16.40 12.47 -38.63
C ALA A 654 -17.42 12.02 -37.58
N GLU A 655 -17.36 10.76 -37.14
CA GLU A 655 -18.22 10.24 -36.08
C GLU A 655 -17.97 10.96 -34.75
N PHE A 656 -16.71 11.14 -34.35
CA PHE A 656 -16.36 11.83 -33.11
C PHE A 656 -16.67 13.33 -33.16
N PHE A 657 -16.35 14.03 -34.25
CA PHE A 657 -16.71 15.45 -34.41
C PHE A 657 -18.23 15.66 -34.45
N GLY A 658 -18.97 14.73 -35.06
CA GLY A 658 -20.44 14.77 -35.09
C GLY A 658 -21.09 14.52 -33.73
N ALA A 659 -20.44 13.77 -32.85
CA ALA A 659 -20.93 13.53 -31.49
C ALA A 659 -20.71 14.74 -30.55
N ALA A 660 -19.78 15.64 -30.88
CA ALA A 660 -19.50 16.84 -30.10
C ALA A 660 -20.53 17.97 -30.33
N SER A 661 -21.21 17.96 -31.49
CA SER A 661 -22.00 19.07 -32.00
C SER A 661 -23.47 19.06 -31.55
N ASN A 662 -23.72 19.10 -30.23
CA ASN A 662 -25.07 19.29 -29.67
C ASN A 662 -25.45 20.76 -29.48
N ASP A 663 -24.51 21.71 -29.60
CA ASP A 663 -24.77 23.14 -29.51
C ASP A 663 -24.79 23.81 -30.90
N GLU A 664 -25.78 24.67 -31.13
CA GLU A 664 -26.03 25.35 -32.41
C GLU A 664 -24.90 26.30 -32.86
N GLY A 665 -23.89 26.56 -32.01
CA GLY A 665 -22.75 27.46 -32.27
C GLY A 665 -21.38 26.79 -32.49
N ASP A 666 -21.30 25.47 -32.64
CA ASP A 666 -20.02 24.74 -32.50
C ASP A 666 -19.05 24.88 -33.70
N GLY A 667 -17.79 25.25 -33.41
CA GLY A 667 -16.70 25.44 -34.37
C GLY A 667 -16.19 24.16 -35.04
N ASN A 668 -16.74 22.98 -34.68
CA ASN A 668 -16.36 21.67 -35.21
C ASN A 668 -17.08 21.29 -36.51
N ARG A 669 -18.17 21.98 -36.89
CA ARG A 669 -18.94 21.69 -38.12
C ARG A 669 -18.09 21.74 -39.41
N PRO A 670 -17.18 22.71 -39.60
CA PRO A 670 -16.27 22.72 -40.75
C PRO A 670 -15.37 21.49 -40.80
N THR A 671 -14.80 21.08 -39.66
CA THR A 671 -13.90 19.93 -39.56
C THR A 671 -14.64 18.61 -39.79
N LEU A 672 -15.87 18.49 -39.29
CA LEU A 672 -16.77 17.38 -39.59
C LEU A 672 -17.03 17.26 -41.10
N CYS A 673 -17.39 18.37 -41.76
CA CYS A 673 -17.63 18.40 -43.20
C CYS A 673 -16.38 17.98 -43.98
N LYS A 674 -15.21 18.52 -43.62
CA LYS A 674 -13.92 18.13 -44.20
C LYS A 674 -13.64 16.63 -44.00
N ALA A 675 -13.88 16.07 -42.81
CA ALA A 675 -13.66 14.64 -42.51
C ALA A 675 -14.55 13.73 -43.36
N LEU A 676 -15.83 14.06 -43.53
CA LEU A 676 -16.74 13.31 -44.39
C LEU A 676 -16.26 13.29 -45.86
N ILE A 677 -15.86 14.44 -46.39
CA ILE A 677 -15.35 14.56 -47.77
C ILE A 677 -14.06 13.75 -47.92
N MET A 678 -13.09 13.95 -47.02
CA MET A 678 -11.78 13.28 -47.08
C MET A 678 -11.87 11.76 -46.92
N SER A 679 -12.84 11.26 -46.16
CA SER A 679 -13.12 9.82 -46.07
C SER A 679 -13.50 9.27 -47.44
N VAL A 680 -14.46 9.89 -48.12
CA VAL A 680 -14.92 9.43 -49.43
C VAL A 680 -13.87 9.63 -50.51
N THR A 681 -13.13 10.74 -50.45
CA THR A 681 -11.93 10.92 -51.29
C THR A 681 -10.97 9.74 -51.14
N SER A 682 -10.64 9.37 -49.89
CA SER A 682 -9.74 8.26 -49.64
C SER A 682 -10.31 6.92 -50.13
N MET A 683 -11.63 6.69 -50.02
CA MET A 683 -12.26 5.48 -50.54
C MET A 683 -12.11 5.35 -52.06
N LEU A 684 -12.33 6.45 -52.81
CA LEU A 684 -12.23 6.47 -54.27
C LEU A 684 -10.77 6.36 -54.75
N GLU A 685 -9.84 7.01 -54.05
CA GLU A 685 -8.40 6.87 -54.32
C GLU A 685 -7.90 5.46 -54.02
N ALA A 686 -8.43 4.80 -52.98
CA ALA A 686 -8.13 3.41 -52.67
C ALA A 686 -8.61 2.47 -53.78
N GLU A 687 -9.82 2.68 -54.30
CA GLU A 687 -10.35 1.94 -55.43
C GLU A 687 -9.47 2.09 -56.68
N GLU A 688 -9.06 3.32 -57.00
CA GLU A 688 -8.19 3.59 -58.16
C GLU A 688 -6.83 2.92 -57.99
N LEU A 689 -6.23 3.01 -56.81
CA LEU A 689 -4.94 2.40 -56.51
C LEU A 689 -5.00 0.86 -56.54
N ASN A 690 -6.04 0.28 -55.93
CA ASN A 690 -6.21 -1.17 -55.80
C ASN A 690 -6.77 -1.82 -57.08
N ASN A 691 -7.25 -1.04 -58.05
CA ASN A 691 -7.97 -1.50 -59.24
C ASN A 691 -9.16 -2.42 -58.89
N SER A 692 -9.82 -2.16 -57.76
CA SER A 692 -10.92 -2.97 -57.24
C SER A 692 -12.17 -2.12 -57.08
N PRO A 693 -13.30 -2.47 -57.74
CA PRO A 693 -14.51 -1.66 -57.65
C PRO A 693 -15.05 -1.63 -56.21
N LEU A 694 -15.54 -0.46 -55.80
CA LEU A 694 -16.25 -0.31 -54.51
C LEU A 694 -17.47 -1.24 -54.45
N SER A 695 -17.73 -1.79 -53.26
CA SER A 695 -18.94 -2.58 -53.03
C SER A 695 -20.19 -1.70 -53.01
N ASP A 696 -21.37 -2.26 -53.32
CA ASP A 696 -22.64 -1.54 -53.23
C ASP A 696 -22.88 -0.92 -51.84
N SER A 697 -22.42 -1.60 -50.77
CA SER A 697 -22.48 -1.05 -49.42
C SER A 697 -21.56 0.15 -49.21
N ASP A 698 -20.36 0.12 -49.78
CA ASP A 698 -19.40 1.22 -49.65
C ASP A 698 -19.83 2.43 -50.48
N VAL A 699 -20.38 2.21 -51.67
CA VAL A 699 -20.98 3.27 -52.49
C VAL A 699 -22.13 3.94 -51.74
N LYS A 700 -23.07 3.16 -51.20
CA LYS A 700 -24.20 3.70 -50.42
C LYS A 700 -23.72 4.48 -49.20
N LYS A 701 -22.74 3.94 -48.46
CA LYS A 701 -22.12 4.60 -47.32
C LYS A 701 -21.47 5.93 -47.71
N GLY A 702 -20.70 5.96 -48.79
CA GLY A 702 -20.09 7.18 -49.32
C GLY A 702 -21.12 8.23 -49.72
N VAL A 703 -22.23 7.82 -50.36
CA VAL A 703 -23.35 8.71 -50.71
C VAL A 703 -23.99 9.31 -49.46
N ASP A 704 -24.22 8.50 -48.42
CA ASP A 704 -24.78 8.98 -47.15
C ASP A 704 -23.83 9.98 -46.46
N MET A 705 -22.52 9.72 -46.48
CA MET A 705 -21.50 10.62 -45.93
C MET A 705 -21.45 11.97 -46.67
N LEU A 706 -21.46 11.96 -48.01
CA LEU A 706 -21.47 13.20 -48.80
C LEU A 706 -22.82 13.93 -48.72
N SER A 707 -23.94 13.22 -48.57
CA SER A 707 -25.25 13.82 -48.30
C SER A 707 -25.25 14.56 -46.96
N ARG A 708 -24.67 13.94 -45.91
CA ARG A 708 -24.49 14.58 -44.60
C ARG A 708 -23.56 15.78 -44.68
N ALA A 709 -22.46 15.70 -45.43
CA ALA A 709 -21.57 16.85 -45.68
C ALA A 709 -22.30 17.98 -46.42
N GLY A 710 -23.10 17.64 -47.43
CA GLY A 710 -23.90 18.59 -48.22
C GLY A 710 -24.90 19.39 -47.40
N LYS A 711 -25.49 18.79 -46.36
CA LYS A 711 -26.38 19.51 -45.42
C LYS A 711 -25.63 20.52 -44.55
N LEU A 712 -24.33 20.31 -44.31
CA LEU A 712 -23.50 21.19 -43.47
C LEU A 712 -22.93 22.37 -44.27
N LEU A 713 -22.64 22.19 -45.56
CA LEU A 713 -22.02 23.20 -46.42
C LEU A 713 -22.71 24.59 -46.39
N PRO A 714 -24.05 24.72 -46.51
CA PRO A 714 -24.72 26.01 -46.46
C PRO A 714 -24.56 26.75 -45.13
N SER A 715 -24.44 26.00 -44.03
CA SER A 715 -24.29 26.54 -42.67
C SER A 715 -22.86 26.98 -42.34
N ILE A 716 -21.86 26.40 -43.01
CA ILE A 716 -20.44 26.63 -42.74
C ILE A 716 -19.89 27.77 -43.61
N TRP A 717 -20.37 27.89 -44.85
CA TRP A 717 -19.93 28.92 -45.79
C TRP A 717 -21.10 29.74 -46.30
N PRO A 718 -21.67 30.62 -45.46
CA PRO A 718 -22.63 31.61 -45.93
C PRO A 718 -21.96 32.51 -46.98
N SER A 719 -22.75 32.99 -47.93
CA SER A 719 -22.36 33.73 -49.14
C SER A 719 -21.65 35.09 -48.93
N GLY A 720 -21.16 35.38 -47.71
CA GLY A 720 -20.53 36.62 -47.25
C GLY A 720 -18.99 36.57 -47.20
N SER A 721 -18.36 37.75 -47.31
CA SER A 721 -16.94 37.93 -47.61
C SER A 721 -16.02 37.93 -46.38
N VAL A 722 -15.03 37.04 -46.32
CA VAL A 722 -13.75 37.24 -45.62
C VAL A 722 -12.63 36.55 -46.41
N ALA A 723 -11.50 37.22 -46.56
CA ALA A 723 -10.34 36.81 -47.37
C ALA A 723 -9.50 35.68 -46.73
N SER A 724 -8.67 35.03 -47.55
CA SER A 724 -7.81 33.85 -47.29
C SER A 724 -8.55 32.52 -47.12
N ASP A 725 -9.56 32.44 -46.25
CA ASP A 725 -10.28 31.18 -45.97
C ASP A 725 -11.18 30.70 -47.13
N GLN A 726 -11.44 31.58 -48.11
CA GLN A 726 -12.25 31.24 -49.29
C GLN A 726 -11.56 30.26 -50.25
N ALA A 727 -10.23 30.25 -50.38
CA ALA A 727 -9.56 29.35 -51.32
C ALA A 727 -9.74 27.88 -50.90
N GLU A 728 -9.44 27.56 -49.64
CA GLU A 728 -9.69 26.22 -49.09
C GLU A 728 -11.18 25.85 -49.11
N ALA A 729 -12.06 26.78 -48.74
CA ALA A 729 -13.51 26.54 -48.77
C ALA A 729 -14.03 26.23 -50.17
N ASN A 730 -13.52 26.93 -51.18
CA ASN A 730 -13.88 26.72 -52.58
C ASN A 730 -13.40 25.34 -53.08
N ASP A 731 -12.20 24.93 -52.67
CA ASP A 731 -11.65 23.62 -53.01
C ASP A 731 -12.47 22.49 -52.38
N PHE A 732 -12.88 22.60 -51.12
CA PHE A 732 -13.70 21.56 -50.48
C PHE A 732 -15.13 21.48 -51.05
N LEU A 733 -15.74 22.59 -51.46
CA LEU A 733 -17.03 22.56 -52.16
C LEU A 733 -16.90 21.87 -53.53
N PHE A 734 -15.79 22.12 -54.23
CA PHE A 734 -15.45 21.41 -55.46
C PHE A 734 -15.24 19.91 -55.19
N LEU A 735 -14.42 19.53 -54.22
CA LEU A 735 -14.17 18.12 -53.87
C LEU A 735 -15.47 17.40 -53.49
N HIS A 736 -16.34 18.03 -52.69
CA HIS A 736 -17.67 17.49 -52.38
C HIS A 736 -18.47 17.22 -53.65
N THR A 737 -18.57 18.19 -54.55
CA THR A 737 -19.32 18.08 -55.82
C THR A 737 -18.71 17.01 -56.71
N PHE A 738 -17.37 16.99 -56.83
CA PHE A 738 -16.62 16.10 -57.69
C PHE A 738 -16.76 14.63 -57.25
N TYR A 739 -16.56 14.34 -55.97
CA TYR A 739 -16.70 12.98 -55.45
C TYR A 739 -18.16 12.54 -55.33
N SER A 740 -19.10 13.47 -55.11
CA SER A 740 -20.54 13.16 -55.21
C SER A 740 -20.91 12.77 -56.65
N TYR A 741 -20.37 13.48 -57.64
CA TYR A 741 -20.55 13.13 -59.05
C TYR A 741 -20.02 11.72 -59.35
N GLN A 742 -18.80 11.42 -58.90
CA GLN A 742 -18.18 10.10 -59.11
C GLN A 742 -18.95 8.97 -58.43
N LEU A 743 -19.43 9.14 -57.19
CA LEU A 743 -20.24 8.10 -56.53
C LEU A 743 -21.61 7.92 -57.20
N LEU A 744 -22.25 9.01 -57.63
CA LEU A 744 -23.51 8.93 -58.37
C LEU A 744 -23.34 8.20 -59.72
N ASP A 745 -22.16 8.26 -60.32
CA ASP A 745 -21.81 7.54 -61.56
C ASP A 745 -21.81 6.02 -61.37
N ARG A 746 -21.53 5.57 -60.14
CA ARG A 746 -21.54 4.16 -59.75
C ARG A 746 -22.93 3.65 -59.44
N MET A 747 -23.90 4.55 -59.29
CA MET A 747 -25.30 4.20 -59.26
C MET A 747 -25.82 4.13 -60.71
N ASP A 748 -26.80 3.25 -60.98
CA ASP A 748 -27.35 3.04 -62.32
C ASP A 748 -27.70 4.38 -63.02
N THR A 749 -27.63 4.39 -64.35
CA THR A 749 -27.85 5.53 -65.29
C THR A 749 -29.04 6.43 -64.96
N SER A 750 -30.01 5.92 -64.20
CA SER A 750 -31.06 6.68 -63.50
C SER A 750 -30.56 7.89 -62.68
N ALA A 751 -29.29 7.92 -62.26
CA ALA A 751 -28.68 9.00 -61.47
C ALA A 751 -28.16 10.17 -62.32
N HIS A 752 -28.09 10.05 -63.65
CA HIS A 752 -27.59 11.11 -64.55
C HIS A 752 -28.30 12.49 -64.37
N PRO A 753 -29.64 12.56 -64.17
CA PRO A 753 -30.31 13.83 -63.89
C PRO A 753 -29.89 14.45 -62.55
N GLN A 754 -29.59 13.61 -61.56
CA GLN A 754 -29.12 14.07 -60.23
C GLN A 754 -27.70 14.62 -60.33
N GLN A 755 -26.81 13.96 -61.08
CA GLN A 755 -25.48 14.47 -61.40
C GLN A 755 -25.54 15.84 -62.08
N LEU A 756 -26.44 16.02 -63.06
CA LEU A 756 -26.62 17.31 -63.73
C LEU A 756 -27.12 18.40 -62.78
N GLN A 757 -28.07 18.08 -61.90
CA GLN A 757 -28.57 19.05 -60.93
C GLN A 757 -27.49 19.44 -59.92
N LEU A 758 -26.69 18.48 -59.46
CA LEU A 758 -25.55 18.71 -58.57
C LEU A 758 -24.54 19.68 -59.21
N VAL A 759 -24.13 19.43 -60.45
CA VAL A 759 -23.16 20.28 -61.16
C VAL A 759 -23.74 21.66 -61.46
N LYS A 760 -25.04 21.77 -61.79
CA LYS A 760 -25.72 23.07 -61.95
C LYS A 760 -25.73 23.89 -60.67
N ASN A 761 -25.99 23.26 -59.53
CA ASN A 761 -25.98 23.91 -58.22
C ASN A 761 -24.56 24.38 -57.84
N PHE A 762 -23.53 23.60 -58.18
CA PHE A 762 -22.14 24.04 -57.99
C PHE A 762 -21.78 25.19 -58.94
N ALA A 763 -22.17 25.12 -60.21
CA ALA A 763 -21.90 26.14 -61.21
C ALA A 763 -22.53 27.51 -60.87
N SER A 764 -23.64 27.54 -60.13
CA SER A 764 -24.27 28.78 -59.65
C SER A 764 -23.63 29.32 -58.37
N SER A 765 -22.72 28.58 -57.73
CA SER A 765 -22.01 29.00 -56.53
C SER A 765 -20.86 29.96 -56.85
N LYS A 766 -20.52 30.85 -55.90
CA LYS A 766 -19.37 31.77 -56.01
C LYS A 766 -18.01 31.07 -55.93
N ALA A 767 -17.98 29.82 -55.47
CA ALA A 767 -16.79 29.00 -55.33
C ALA A 767 -16.36 28.31 -56.65
N CYS A 768 -17.26 28.28 -57.63
CA CYS A 768 -17.01 27.64 -58.90
C CYS A 768 -16.01 28.45 -59.74
N THR A 769 -14.95 27.79 -60.19
CA THR A 769 -13.98 28.36 -61.12
C THR A 769 -14.12 27.69 -62.49
N PRO A 770 -13.73 28.37 -63.59
CA PRO A 770 -13.75 27.74 -64.92
C PRO A 770 -12.94 26.44 -64.98
N SER A 771 -11.83 26.35 -64.25
CA SER A 771 -11.01 25.14 -64.14
C SER A 771 -11.75 23.97 -63.47
N HIS A 772 -12.59 24.22 -62.45
CA HIS A 772 -13.42 23.19 -61.82
C HIS A 772 -14.43 22.61 -62.81
N LEU A 773 -15.09 23.47 -63.58
CA LEU A 773 -16.06 23.06 -64.61
C LEU A 773 -15.39 22.31 -65.76
N LEU A 774 -14.18 22.71 -66.17
CA LEU A 774 -13.40 21.96 -67.14
C LEU A 774 -13.10 20.54 -66.64
N LYS A 775 -12.67 20.38 -65.38
CA LYS A 775 -12.37 19.07 -64.80
C LYS A 775 -13.61 18.17 -64.71
N LEU A 776 -14.75 18.72 -64.26
CA LEU A 776 -16.03 18.01 -64.25
C LEU A 776 -16.47 17.62 -65.68
N GLY A 777 -16.36 18.53 -66.64
CA GLY A 777 -16.72 18.29 -68.03
C GLY A 777 -15.89 17.18 -68.68
N LYS A 778 -14.57 17.19 -68.44
CA LYS A 778 -13.66 16.15 -68.90
C LYS A 778 -13.98 14.80 -68.27
N THR A 779 -14.15 14.76 -66.95
CA THR A 779 -14.49 13.52 -66.21
C THR A 779 -15.81 12.93 -66.70
N ALA A 780 -16.83 13.78 -66.94
CA ALA A 780 -18.12 13.34 -67.47
C ALA A 780 -18.04 12.83 -68.92
N SER A 781 -17.10 13.32 -69.72
CA SER A 781 -16.86 12.84 -71.08
C SER A 781 -16.10 11.51 -71.15
N GLU A 782 -15.28 11.22 -70.15
CA GLU A 782 -14.42 10.05 -70.07
C GLU A 782 -15.07 8.88 -69.29
N GLY A 783 -16.20 9.10 -68.63
CA GLY A 783 -16.92 8.09 -67.85
C GLY A 783 -17.48 6.92 -68.69
N THR A 784 -17.79 5.81 -68.03
CA THR A 784 -18.35 4.60 -68.65
C THR A 784 -19.65 4.17 -67.95
N PRO A 785 -20.85 4.48 -68.50
CA PRO A 785 -21.10 5.26 -69.71
C PRO A 785 -20.92 6.79 -69.51
N PRO A 786 -20.56 7.55 -70.56
CA PRO A 786 -20.32 8.98 -70.41
C PRO A 786 -21.63 9.76 -70.22
N ASN A 787 -21.66 10.70 -69.27
CA ASN A 787 -22.80 11.59 -69.07
C ASN A 787 -22.67 12.85 -69.95
N LEU A 788 -23.11 12.71 -71.22
CA LEU A 788 -22.99 13.75 -72.23
C LEU A 788 -23.69 15.07 -71.84
N LEU A 789 -24.79 15.01 -71.08
CA LEU A 789 -25.52 16.20 -70.62
C LEU A 789 -24.68 17.03 -69.63
N VAL A 790 -24.02 16.36 -68.69
CA VAL A 790 -23.13 17.02 -67.72
C VAL A 790 -21.86 17.53 -68.40
N ALA A 791 -21.29 16.73 -69.30
CA ALA A 791 -20.10 17.11 -70.04
C ALA A 791 -20.31 18.38 -70.87
N GLU A 792 -21.39 18.42 -71.66
CA GLU A 792 -21.74 19.58 -72.49
C GLU A 792 -22.04 20.82 -71.63
N PHE A 793 -22.86 20.67 -70.58
CA PHE A 793 -23.17 21.79 -69.68
C PHE A 793 -21.91 22.37 -69.03
N SER A 794 -21.06 21.52 -68.46
CA SER A 794 -19.87 21.94 -67.71
C SER A 794 -18.85 22.63 -68.62
N LEU A 795 -18.63 22.12 -69.82
CA LEU A 795 -17.68 22.72 -70.77
C LEU A 795 -18.20 24.05 -71.33
N LYS A 796 -19.49 24.16 -71.68
CA LYS A 796 -20.11 25.43 -72.09
C LYS A 796 -20.08 26.45 -70.96
N ALA A 797 -20.38 26.03 -69.72
CA ALA A 797 -20.32 26.89 -68.55
C ALA A 797 -18.88 27.34 -68.24
N SER A 798 -17.88 26.46 -68.39
CA SER A 798 -16.45 26.79 -68.26
C SER A 798 -16.04 27.89 -69.23
N ILE A 799 -16.37 27.74 -70.52
CA ILE A 799 -16.04 28.75 -71.55
C ILE A 799 -16.72 30.08 -71.22
N LYS A 800 -18.02 30.06 -70.92
CA LYS A 800 -18.80 31.28 -70.62
C LYS A 800 -18.25 32.01 -69.40
N THR A 801 -17.95 31.28 -68.31
CA THR A 801 -17.44 31.87 -67.06
C THR A 801 -16.00 32.37 -67.21
N ALA A 802 -15.14 31.66 -67.94
CA ALA A 802 -13.77 32.11 -68.22
C ALA A 802 -13.74 33.38 -69.07
N LEU A 803 -14.61 33.49 -70.09
CA LEU A 803 -14.72 34.67 -70.94
C LEU A 803 -15.31 35.89 -70.22
N ALA A 804 -16.18 35.67 -69.21
CA ALA A 804 -16.75 36.72 -68.40
C ALA A 804 -15.78 37.27 -67.32
N SER A 805 -14.61 36.66 -67.16
CA SER A 805 -13.57 37.12 -66.23
C SER A 805 -12.89 38.40 -66.71
N HIS A 806 -12.46 39.26 -65.77
CA HIS A 806 -11.64 40.45 -66.06
C HIS A 806 -10.26 40.07 -66.64
N SER A 807 -9.81 38.83 -66.41
CA SER A 807 -8.61 38.22 -67.00
C SER A 807 -8.94 36.81 -67.52
N PRO A 808 -9.39 36.67 -68.77
CA PRO A 808 -9.74 35.36 -69.33
C PRO A 808 -8.54 34.41 -69.40
N ASN A 809 -8.71 33.18 -68.90
CA ASN A 809 -7.69 32.14 -68.99
C ASN A 809 -7.87 31.33 -70.28
N TYR A 810 -7.16 31.73 -71.34
CA TYR A 810 -7.27 31.09 -72.66
C TYR A 810 -6.76 29.64 -72.71
N ARG A 811 -5.97 29.18 -71.73
CA ARG A 811 -5.63 27.75 -71.59
C ARG A 811 -6.83 26.92 -71.16
N VAL A 812 -7.63 27.42 -70.22
CA VAL A 812 -8.86 26.73 -69.79
C VAL A 812 -9.92 26.79 -70.89
N ILE A 813 -10.05 27.93 -71.58
CA ILE A 813 -11.02 28.11 -72.68
C ILE A 813 -10.68 27.17 -73.85
N SER A 814 -9.43 27.13 -74.30
CA SER A 814 -8.99 26.26 -75.40
C SER A 814 -9.16 24.78 -75.06
N ALA A 815 -8.74 24.35 -73.87
CA ALA A 815 -8.96 22.99 -73.41
C ALA A 815 -10.47 22.63 -73.34
N ALA A 816 -11.32 23.54 -72.85
CA ALA A 816 -12.76 23.32 -72.81
C ALA A 816 -13.38 23.23 -74.21
N LEU A 817 -12.97 24.10 -75.14
CA LEU A 817 -13.40 24.08 -76.54
C LEU A 817 -13.01 22.78 -77.24
N ARG A 818 -11.78 22.30 -77.02
CA ARG A 818 -11.31 21.02 -77.56
C ARG A 818 -12.16 19.85 -77.07
N ASN A 819 -12.38 19.75 -75.76
CA ASN A 819 -13.21 18.69 -75.20
C ASN A 819 -14.67 18.79 -75.71
N LEU A 820 -15.21 20.00 -75.85
CA LEU A 820 -16.56 20.22 -76.37
C LEU A 820 -16.67 19.84 -77.86
N ALA A 821 -15.64 20.15 -78.65
CA ALA A 821 -15.57 19.77 -80.06
C ALA A 821 -15.47 18.24 -80.25
N CYS A 822 -14.70 17.56 -79.41
CA CYS A 822 -14.63 16.10 -79.40
C CYS A 822 -15.98 15.47 -79.03
N LEU A 823 -16.64 15.98 -77.99
CA LEU A 823 -17.96 15.52 -77.55
C LEU A 823 -19.04 15.71 -78.61
N ALA A 824 -19.12 16.88 -79.22
CA ALA A 824 -20.07 17.15 -80.30
C ALA A 824 -19.83 16.17 -81.49
N GLY A 825 -18.57 15.80 -81.74
CA GLY A 825 -18.22 14.84 -82.79
C GLY A 825 -18.74 13.43 -82.51
N LEU A 826 -18.81 13.02 -81.25
CA LEU A 826 -19.40 11.74 -80.84
C LEU A 826 -20.93 11.74 -80.97
N GLN A 827 -21.59 12.88 -80.73
CA GLN A 827 -23.04 13.03 -80.88
C GLN A 827 -23.49 13.00 -82.34
N ASP A 828 -22.70 13.58 -83.27
CA ASP A 828 -23.00 13.57 -84.70
C ASP A 828 -22.91 12.16 -85.33
N LEU A 829 -22.07 11.27 -84.77
CA LEU A 829 -22.01 9.85 -85.18
C LEU A 829 -23.27 9.06 -84.83
N SER A 830 -24.08 9.51 -83.87
CA SER A 830 -25.35 8.87 -83.48
C SER A 830 -26.55 9.18 -84.39
N GLY A 831 -26.32 9.77 -85.57
CA GLY A 831 -27.35 9.95 -86.60
C GLY A 831 -28.13 11.27 -86.53
N SER A 832 -27.67 12.22 -85.71
CA SER A 832 -28.22 13.57 -85.63
C SER A 832 -27.67 14.44 -86.77
N LYS A 833 -28.55 15.01 -87.62
CA LYS A 833 -28.19 16.01 -88.65
C LYS A 833 -27.87 17.40 -88.04
N SER A 834 -27.14 17.45 -86.94
CA SER A 834 -26.84 18.68 -86.23
C SER A 834 -25.50 19.27 -86.71
N ASP A 835 -25.45 20.59 -86.89
CA ASP A 835 -24.22 21.34 -87.15
C ASP A 835 -23.44 21.63 -85.83
N ALA A 836 -23.70 20.88 -84.76
CA ALA A 836 -23.22 21.17 -83.41
C ALA A 836 -21.70 21.28 -83.32
N VAL A 837 -20.95 20.40 -84.00
CA VAL A 837 -19.48 20.50 -84.04
C VAL A 837 -19.06 21.78 -84.75
N TYR A 838 -19.71 22.13 -85.86
CA TYR A 838 -19.40 23.35 -86.60
C TYR A 838 -19.66 24.61 -85.77
N ASP A 839 -20.71 24.62 -84.95
CA ASP A 839 -21.01 25.72 -84.03
C ASP A 839 -19.93 25.92 -82.97
N VAL A 840 -19.33 24.83 -82.45
CA VAL A 840 -18.19 24.92 -81.51
C VAL A 840 -16.97 25.54 -82.20
N TYR A 841 -16.67 25.16 -83.44
CA TYR A 841 -15.57 25.75 -84.21
C TYR A 841 -15.83 27.21 -84.57
N ARG A 842 -17.08 27.56 -84.90
CA ARG A 842 -17.50 28.94 -85.10
C ARG A 842 -17.33 29.77 -83.83
N GLN A 843 -17.68 29.22 -82.67
CA GLN A 843 -17.45 29.87 -81.38
C GLN A 843 -15.95 30.06 -81.10
N ALA A 844 -15.12 29.05 -81.40
CA ALA A 844 -13.67 29.16 -81.26
C ALA A 844 -13.08 30.25 -82.16
N TYR A 845 -13.53 30.31 -83.42
CA TYR A 845 -13.16 31.38 -84.37
C TYR A 845 -13.55 32.77 -83.86
N GLN A 846 -14.78 32.94 -83.36
CA GLN A 846 -15.24 34.22 -82.80
C GLN A 846 -14.40 34.67 -81.60
N ILE A 847 -13.91 33.74 -80.78
CA ILE A 847 -13.01 34.05 -79.67
C ILE A 847 -11.64 34.49 -80.22
N LEU A 848 -11.07 33.75 -81.17
CA LEU A 848 -9.75 34.01 -81.77
C LEU A 848 -9.67 35.36 -82.49
N VAL A 849 -10.69 35.77 -83.23
CA VAL A 849 -10.73 37.04 -83.99
C VAL A 849 -10.51 38.27 -83.10
N GLY A 850 -10.90 38.19 -81.82
CA GLY A 850 -10.79 39.29 -80.86
C GLY A 850 -9.48 39.35 -80.07
N LEU A 851 -8.53 38.43 -80.30
CA LEU A 851 -7.30 38.30 -79.51
C LEU A 851 -6.08 38.83 -80.23
N ARG A 852 -5.05 39.21 -79.46
CA ARG A 852 -3.73 39.52 -80.00
C ARG A 852 -2.93 38.24 -80.24
N ASP A 853 -2.00 38.31 -81.20
CA ASP A 853 -1.08 37.21 -81.50
C ASP A 853 -0.38 36.73 -80.22
N GLY A 854 -0.49 35.42 -79.93
CA GLY A 854 0.14 34.77 -78.78
C GLY A 854 -0.71 34.69 -77.49
N GLU A 855 -1.89 35.32 -77.42
CA GLU A 855 -2.79 35.20 -76.24
C GLU A 855 -3.53 33.85 -76.19
N TYR A 856 -3.83 33.26 -77.35
CA TYR A 856 -4.39 31.92 -77.46
C TYR A 856 -3.28 30.85 -77.55
N PRO A 857 -3.41 29.69 -76.89
CA PRO A 857 -2.40 28.63 -76.96
C PRO A 857 -2.16 28.13 -78.39
N CYS A 858 -0.93 28.26 -78.89
CA CYS A 858 -0.61 27.97 -80.29
C CYS A 858 -0.92 26.52 -80.70
N GLU A 859 -0.62 25.55 -79.83
CA GLU A 859 -0.89 24.12 -80.09
C GLU A 859 -2.39 23.85 -80.27
N GLU A 860 -3.25 24.50 -79.47
CA GLU A 860 -4.70 24.32 -79.57
C GLU A 860 -5.28 25.05 -80.79
N GLY A 861 -4.71 26.20 -81.15
CA GLY A 861 -5.08 26.92 -82.37
C GLY A 861 -4.74 26.12 -83.64
N GLN A 862 -3.54 25.54 -83.68
CA GLN A 862 -3.14 24.61 -84.73
C GLN A 862 -4.06 23.39 -84.79
N TRP A 863 -4.34 22.77 -83.64
CA TRP A 863 -5.22 21.62 -83.58
C TRP A 863 -6.62 21.94 -84.15
N LEU A 864 -7.20 23.09 -83.81
CA LEU A 864 -8.48 23.52 -84.39
C LEU A 864 -8.39 23.70 -85.92
N ALA A 865 -7.41 24.47 -86.40
CA ALA A 865 -7.28 24.73 -87.84
C ALA A 865 -7.07 23.43 -88.65
N VAL A 866 -6.15 22.58 -88.21
CA VAL A 866 -5.83 21.29 -88.86
C VAL A 866 -7.02 20.32 -88.76
N THR A 867 -7.69 20.22 -87.61
CA THR A 867 -8.82 19.29 -87.45
C THR A 867 -10.04 19.72 -88.27
N ALA A 868 -10.33 21.03 -88.35
CA ALA A 868 -11.34 21.56 -89.26
C ALA A 868 -11.01 21.25 -90.72
N TRP A 869 -9.76 21.45 -91.12
CA TRP A 869 -9.27 21.13 -92.45
C TRP A 869 -9.40 19.63 -92.76
N ASN A 870 -9.01 18.76 -91.84
CA ASN A 870 -9.11 17.31 -92.01
C ASN A 870 -10.57 16.82 -92.11
N LYS A 871 -11.51 17.44 -91.37
CA LYS A 871 -12.95 17.15 -91.49
C LYS A 871 -13.47 17.43 -92.89
N SER A 872 -12.93 18.43 -93.59
CA SER A 872 -13.30 18.69 -94.99
C SER A 872 -12.93 17.56 -95.94
N TYR A 873 -11.75 16.95 -95.73
CA TYR A 873 -11.27 15.84 -96.54
C TYR A 873 -12.11 14.58 -96.33
N LEU A 874 -12.56 14.33 -95.09
CA LEU A 874 -13.50 13.26 -94.79
C LEU A 874 -14.86 13.47 -95.45
N ALA A 875 -15.44 14.68 -95.35
CA ALA A 875 -16.71 15.01 -96.00
C ALA A 875 -16.62 14.84 -97.52
N ARG A 876 -15.48 15.18 -98.12
CA ARG A 876 -15.22 14.93 -99.54
C ARG A 876 -15.22 13.44 -99.88
N ARG A 877 -14.55 12.59 -99.09
CA ARG A 877 -14.57 11.12 -99.29
C ARG A 877 -15.96 10.51 -99.21
N LEU A 878 -16.90 11.19 -98.54
CA LEU A 878 -18.31 10.80 -98.43
C LEU A 878 -19.22 11.49 -99.46
N ASN A 879 -18.66 12.11 -100.52
CA ASN A 879 -19.37 12.87 -101.57
C ASN A 879 -20.24 14.04 -101.04
N GLN A 880 -19.86 14.64 -99.90
CA GLN A 880 -20.52 15.80 -99.32
C GLN A 880 -19.71 17.08 -99.59
N ALA A 881 -19.57 17.44 -100.86
CA ALA A 881 -18.68 18.53 -101.29
C ALA A 881 -19.02 19.91 -100.69
N SER A 882 -20.32 20.24 -100.53
CA SER A 882 -20.75 21.49 -99.89
C SER A 882 -20.34 21.58 -98.42
N VAL A 883 -20.40 20.46 -97.68
CA VAL A 883 -19.93 20.34 -96.29
C VAL A 883 -18.40 20.39 -96.24
N GLY A 884 -17.72 19.78 -97.22
CA GLY A 884 -16.27 19.87 -97.39
C GLY A 884 -15.79 21.32 -97.54
N ILE A 885 -16.36 22.08 -98.48
CA ILE A 885 -16.01 23.50 -98.69
C ILE A 885 -16.26 24.33 -97.43
N LYS A 886 -17.37 24.07 -96.71
CA LYS A 886 -17.69 24.73 -95.45
C LYS A 886 -16.59 24.51 -94.39
N TRP A 887 -16.09 23.28 -94.24
CA TRP A 887 -15.01 22.96 -93.30
C TRP A 887 -13.62 23.45 -93.74
N MET A 888 -13.32 23.46 -95.05
CA MET A 888 -12.07 24.05 -95.57
C MET A 888 -12.02 25.55 -95.26
N LYS A 889 -13.13 26.28 -95.49
CA LYS A 889 -13.24 27.70 -95.14
C LYS A 889 -12.97 27.93 -93.65
N MET A 890 -13.62 27.17 -92.76
CA MET A 890 -13.39 27.28 -91.31
C MET A 890 -11.92 27.00 -90.92
N GLY A 891 -11.29 25.98 -91.51
CA GLY A 891 -9.88 25.69 -91.25
C GLY A 891 -8.94 26.80 -91.71
N LEU A 892 -9.21 27.38 -92.88
CA LEU A 892 -8.47 28.54 -93.40
C LEU A 892 -8.69 29.80 -92.54
N ASP A 893 -9.94 30.12 -92.20
CA ASP A 893 -10.30 31.27 -91.38
C ASP A 893 -9.59 31.21 -90.01
N LEU A 894 -9.53 30.03 -89.38
CA LEU A 894 -8.79 29.82 -88.13
C LEU A 894 -7.27 29.96 -88.32
N SER A 895 -6.72 29.50 -89.44
CA SER A 895 -5.28 29.52 -89.70
C SER A 895 -4.69 30.93 -89.80
N TRP A 896 -5.47 31.92 -90.28
CA TRP A 896 -5.03 33.32 -90.30
C TRP A 896 -4.78 33.91 -88.91
N HIS A 897 -5.45 33.40 -87.87
CA HIS A 897 -5.35 33.87 -86.49
C HIS A 897 -4.37 33.06 -85.63
N VAL A 898 -3.63 32.11 -86.22
CA VAL A 898 -2.67 31.26 -85.51
C VAL A 898 -1.29 31.45 -86.13
N GLU A 899 -0.38 32.09 -85.40
CA GLU A 899 0.98 32.44 -85.88
C GLU A 899 1.69 31.27 -86.56
N SER A 900 1.65 30.09 -85.92
CA SER A 900 2.32 28.89 -86.41
C SER A 900 1.66 28.23 -87.62
N MET A 901 0.49 28.71 -88.05
CA MET A 901 -0.20 28.27 -89.26
C MET A 901 -0.05 29.24 -90.45
N LYS A 902 0.46 30.47 -90.22
CA LYS A 902 0.60 31.50 -91.27
C LYS A 902 1.42 31.06 -92.49
N GLN A 903 2.36 30.12 -92.31
CA GLN A 903 3.15 29.56 -93.41
C GLN A 903 2.36 28.63 -94.35
N TYR A 904 1.21 28.11 -93.90
CA TYR A 904 0.37 27.17 -94.67
C TYR A 904 -0.86 27.82 -95.31
N THR A 905 -1.16 29.09 -94.99
CA THR A 905 -2.40 29.77 -95.43
C THR A 905 -2.49 29.91 -96.95
N ALA A 906 -1.37 30.20 -97.62
CA ALA A 906 -1.33 30.34 -99.08
C ALA A 906 -1.64 29.01 -99.80
N ASP A 907 -1.10 27.90 -99.29
CA ASP A 907 -1.36 26.56 -99.83
C ASP A 907 -2.82 26.15 -99.58
N MET A 908 -3.36 26.46 -98.38
CA MET A 908 -4.77 26.24 -98.04
C MET A 908 -5.70 27.05 -98.96
N GLU A 909 -5.41 28.32 -99.24
CA GLU A 909 -6.18 29.16 -100.17
C GLU A 909 -6.22 28.56 -101.58
N GLN A 910 -5.06 28.16 -102.11
CA GLN A 910 -4.96 27.53 -103.43
C GLN A 910 -5.74 26.22 -103.51
N CYS A 911 -5.66 25.38 -102.47
CA CYS A 911 -6.46 24.15 -102.38
C CYS A 911 -7.97 24.46 -102.34
N LEU A 912 -8.41 25.43 -101.54
CA LEU A 912 -9.83 25.81 -101.44
C LEU A 912 -10.38 26.29 -102.78
N GLU A 913 -9.64 27.13 -103.52
CA GLU A 913 -10.03 27.60 -104.85
C GLU A 913 -10.16 26.46 -105.86
N TYR A 914 -9.20 25.53 -105.86
CA TYR A 914 -9.23 24.34 -106.71
C TYR A 914 -10.48 23.50 -106.45
N PHE A 915 -10.82 23.25 -105.18
CA PHE A 915 -12.01 22.49 -104.79
C PHE A 915 -13.32 23.21 -105.11
N GLN A 916 -13.38 24.54 -104.96
CA GLN A 916 -14.56 25.31 -105.35
C GLN A 916 -14.79 25.23 -106.86
N LYS A 917 -13.74 25.32 -107.68
CA LYS A 917 -13.83 25.21 -109.15
C LYS A 917 -14.35 23.83 -109.60
N LEU A 918 -13.87 22.75 -108.98
CA LEU A 918 -14.36 21.38 -109.23
C LEU A 918 -15.85 21.22 -108.92
N PHE A 919 -16.31 21.71 -107.76
CA PHE A 919 -17.72 21.62 -107.36
C PHE A 919 -18.66 22.39 -108.30
N HIS A 920 -18.24 23.57 -108.77
CA HIS A 920 -19.04 24.34 -109.73
C HIS A 920 -19.04 23.70 -111.13
N SER A 921 -18.03 22.89 -111.47
CA SER A 921 -18.03 22.08 -112.71
C SER A 921 -18.94 20.85 -112.63
N GLU A 922 -18.94 20.13 -111.49
CA GLU A 922 -19.80 18.94 -111.27
C GLU A 922 -21.28 19.30 -111.08
N ALA A 923 -21.60 20.45 -110.45
CA ALA A 923 -22.96 20.96 -110.38
C ALA A 923 -23.49 21.41 -111.76
N GLY A 924 -22.59 21.75 -112.70
CA GLY A 924 -22.92 21.98 -114.10
C GLY A 924 -23.18 20.68 -114.88
N GLU A 925 -22.56 19.57 -114.50
CA GLU A 925 -22.74 18.27 -115.16
C GLU A 925 -23.95 17.48 -114.62
N HIS A 926 -24.38 17.66 -113.37
CA HIS A 926 -25.58 16.99 -112.86
C HIS A 926 -26.93 17.50 -113.41
N ALA A 927 -26.93 18.56 -114.24
CA ALA A 927 -28.08 18.94 -115.06
C ALA A 927 -28.21 18.10 -116.35
N LEU A 928 -27.21 17.27 -116.69
CA LEU A 928 -27.20 16.44 -117.89
C LEU A 928 -26.64 15.04 -117.58
N LEU A 929 -27.51 14.04 -117.70
CA LEU A 929 -27.30 12.59 -117.56
C LEU A 929 -27.50 11.98 -116.16
N GLY A 930 -28.70 11.44 -115.96
CA GLY A 930 -28.89 10.28 -115.10
C GLY A 930 -28.38 9.01 -115.78
N LYS A 931 -27.56 8.23 -115.07
CA LYS A 931 -27.59 6.76 -115.00
C LYS A 931 -26.42 6.25 -114.11
N ASN A 932 -26.78 5.43 -113.12
CA ASN A 932 -25.93 4.44 -112.41
C ASN A 932 -25.17 3.55 -113.42
N PRO A 933 -24.00 2.95 -113.07
CA PRO A 933 -23.94 1.87 -112.06
C PRO A 933 -22.66 1.71 -111.22
N ASP A 934 -22.82 0.83 -110.23
CA ASP A 934 -21.81 0.12 -109.44
C ASP A 934 -20.67 -0.51 -110.28
N GLU A 935 -19.45 -0.55 -109.74
CA GLU A 935 -18.67 -1.79 -109.51
C GLU A 935 -17.26 -1.53 -108.90
N CYS A 936 -17.06 -2.12 -107.72
CA CYS A 936 -15.88 -2.79 -107.17
C CYS A 936 -14.42 -2.48 -107.65
N SER A 937 -13.65 -1.91 -106.70
CA SER A 937 -12.48 -2.54 -106.02
C SER A 937 -11.08 -2.66 -106.66
N GLN A 938 -10.08 -2.43 -105.79
CA GLN A 938 -8.62 -2.76 -105.83
C GLN A 938 -7.76 -1.81 -106.69
N GLN A 939 -6.57 -1.34 -106.32
CA GLN A 939 -5.54 -1.87 -105.42
C GLN A 939 -4.49 -0.78 -105.08
N GLU A 940 -4.00 -0.80 -103.84
CA GLU A 940 -2.67 -0.44 -103.30
C GLU A 940 -1.79 0.69 -103.90
N GLY A 941 -1.32 1.57 -103.00
CA GLY A 941 -0.18 2.44 -103.23
C GLY A 941 0.02 3.51 -102.15
N ALA A 942 0.37 3.13 -100.92
CA ALA A 942 1.16 4.00 -100.04
C ALA A 942 2.57 4.17 -100.65
N PRO A 943 3.37 5.23 -100.41
CA PRO A 943 3.51 6.01 -99.16
C PRO A 943 3.45 7.55 -99.45
N SER A 944 3.50 8.51 -98.54
CA SER A 944 4.20 8.62 -97.26
C SER A 944 3.49 9.66 -96.41
N THR A 945 3.37 9.31 -95.14
CA THR A 945 3.24 10.13 -93.95
C THR A 945 3.88 11.51 -94.11
N ILE A 946 3.08 12.58 -94.07
CA ILE A 946 3.50 13.87 -93.53
C ILE A 946 2.61 14.10 -92.32
N ILE A 947 3.23 13.93 -91.16
CA ILE A 947 2.69 14.29 -89.86
C ILE A 947 2.59 15.82 -89.83
N LEU A 948 1.39 16.34 -89.58
CA LEU A 948 1.17 17.61 -88.91
C LEU A 948 0.10 17.39 -87.82
#